data_AF-A0A3M2HGV2-F1
#
_entry.id   AF-A0A3M2HGV2-F1
#
_cell.length_a   1.000
_cell.length_b   1.000
_cell.length_c   1.000
_cell.angle_alpha   90.00
_cell.angle_beta   90.00
_cell.angle_gamma   90.00
#
_symmetry.space_group_name_H-M   'P 1'
#
loop_
_entity.id
_entity.type
_entity.pdbx_description
1 polymer ?
#
loop_
_entity_poly.entity_id
_entity_poly.type
_entity_poly.pdbx_seq_one_letter_code
_entity_poly.pdbx_strand_id
1 'polypeptide(L)'
;MKRLLAVSLLAGLVANAPMAAEPLTGFQQFRSYPFLDRAYREAGRGNWAEVERLMRHLLERVPRNDEARSLLVEALAKQRRYREAEALATQLSDGHDALLELRLTWIEQDPPGTSLVEAWLAQSEGDDHVRLWQAYSLSLARFGGAKRALDWLNEIPPKGDDQVLRMARANWAERLRDWSATEQQLAALEAEGRLSEDDWRRLANARVQLLDEAGLQRLLARPPSPAAERQLRLAMLDRAVALGQLEMAKRWLASLPPADRDSAEQRGRLWELARQGGDTPLVRELGEQLGRPCLETAEWLSRHDPGAALEQLHDCRAEDDPQTWLVLAQRLQAEDLLQRQRLAEPWDSARRDSLLALWREQGRGDLALAWLARQPQTPAVQRQRAELLQAAGQREQAERLWFDYYRSSGDLQALDQASYLAVQAGRHDVARQWLEQAFDSRGGRLPAPLLQRLAGLYAEADAPLDMARAQALLAHLDGDSRAALLGRLAESGHCAWVRGEIADTTRNPAELRVLGRCAMPVRPGEAVVYYQAALAQGDQASRLPLAYALEAAGDAPAAWRIWRELAPAQLDNIGRLTAARSALGAGEAQAAERYWQAAQSTSADDWALGAAIAQAGGDLPLALQRQRLALDQRPQAGHYYGAAATAQLAGDTQQSTAWLAEAARLEPANPRYNADYAMRLAAAESAEERRRAIAPLQRATRDYPEDYRLGETLAWRYAEAEDSVAARLELRRVIDLEQHPVAGDDQYGSLEARRYRQRRAHESLSRRDSFTLASVWSPAGVATNDILRDDGSRAGESRRAASSNVQMAVWDHALGAEPSRAGRSLSVYGRALLGGDGRHRYGRSLGTGLGLRYRPLGTHNLNLYSELYAQSELDDADFDGFSLGQWLNPAAVSEALNDHVRKGRVSTDLLLRATASFFDQGDWRNDWRVDETQWNERSLYLDAAWWTRAGDHAWLSRYQQGRTYKLAAAGAQTLMPYGFVEFSAQDPRSHWRQDWRSGLGLRWQLWYGDSRYNAYPANLKVNAEYQWGLGGNLYERASGVLLRVEVDF
;
A
#
# COMPACT_ATOMS: atom_id res chain seq x y z
N MET A 1 24.38 14.44 4.97
CA MET A 1 25.55 15.33 4.85
C MET A 1 26.28 15.39 6.18
N LYS A 2 27.61 15.20 6.16
CA LYS A 2 28.50 15.24 7.33
C LYS A 2 29.07 16.66 7.52
N ARG A 3 29.22 17.05 8.79
CA ARG A 3 30.22 18.00 9.38
C ARG A 3 30.11 19.53 9.15
N LEU A 4 29.95 20.21 10.29
CA LEU A 4 30.73 21.36 10.85
C LEU A 4 30.65 22.76 10.21
N LEU A 5 30.15 23.73 11.01
CA LEU A 5 30.73 25.05 11.39
C LEU A 5 29.61 25.84 12.10
N ALA A 6 29.55 26.00 13.42
CA ALA A 6 30.42 26.72 14.36
C ALA A 6 30.45 28.26 14.16
N VAL A 7 29.85 28.95 15.15
CA VAL A 7 30.21 30.28 15.71
C VAL A 7 29.78 31.54 14.95
N SER A 8 28.88 32.32 15.57
CA SER A 8 29.15 33.71 16.01
C SER A 8 28.05 34.26 16.93
N LEU A 9 28.51 34.72 18.10
CA LEU A 9 27.80 35.44 19.16
C LEU A 9 27.59 36.93 18.80
N LEU A 10 26.63 37.55 19.53
CA LEU A 10 26.53 38.97 19.96
C LEU A 10 25.93 40.03 19.00
N ALA A 11 24.70 40.48 19.30
CA ALA A 11 24.41 41.69 20.11
C ALA A 11 23.07 42.37 19.70
N GLY A 12 22.26 42.78 20.68
CA GLY A 12 21.21 43.80 20.50
C GLY A 12 19.86 43.55 21.16
N LEU A 13 19.81 43.39 22.49
CA LEU A 13 18.56 43.52 23.27
C LEU A 13 18.45 44.95 23.81
N VAL A 14 17.46 45.70 23.32
CA VAL A 14 16.82 46.78 24.07
C VAL A 14 15.42 46.29 24.45
N ALA A 15 15.10 46.54 25.71
CA ALA A 15 13.99 46.04 26.50
C ALA A 15 12.59 46.04 25.83
N ASN A 16 11.86 44.96 26.09
CA ASN A 16 10.57 45.02 26.77
C ASN A 16 10.41 43.75 27.62
N ALA A 17 10.28 43.92 28.94
CA ALA A 17 10.06 42.84 29.88
C ALA A 17 8.57 42.56 30.01
N PRO A 18 8.10 41.31 29.92
CA PRO A 18 7.03 40.83 30.76
C PRO A 18 7.62 40.32 32.10
N MET A 19 6.83 40.45 33.16
CA MET A 19 7.17 40.02 34.51
C MET A 19 7.66 38.56 34.53
N ALA A 20 8.96 38.36 34.71
CA ALA A 20 9.53 37.03 34.92
C ALA A 20 9.05 36.50 36.27
N ALA A 21 8.44 35.30 36.26
CA ALA A 21 8.27 34.50 37.46
C ALA A 21 9.65 34.34 38.14
N GLU A 22 9.71 34.47 39.47
CA GLU A 22 10.96 34.32 40.22
C GLU A 22 11.66 33.01 39.81
N PRO A 23 12.91 33.06 39.29
CA PRO A 23 13.61 31.87 38.86
C PRO A 23 13.78 30.91 40.05
N LEU A 24 13.54 29.62 39.81
CA LEU A 24 13.75 28.57 40.79
C LEU A 24 15.13 28.73 41.44
N THR A 25 15.20 28.70 42.77
CA THR A 25 16.48 28.74 43.48
C THR A 25 17.37 27.57 43.02
N GLY A 26 18.70 27.73 43.03
CA GLY A 26 19.62 26.65 42.62
C GLY A 26 19.40 25.34 43.39
N PHE A 27 18.93 25.43 44.64
CA PHE A 27 18.53 24.28 45.44
C PHE A 27 17.25 23.60 44.92
N GLN A 28 16.25 24.37 44.48
CA GLN A 28 15.04 23.82 43.87
C GLN A 28 15.34 23.16 42.52
N GLN A 29 16.18 23.76 41.68
CA GLN A 29 16.62 23.15 40.40
C GLN A 29 17.35 21.81 40.64
N PHE A 30 18.29 21.77 41.58
CA PHE A 30 18.99 20.54 41.96
C PHE A 30 18.02 19.45 42.47
N ARG A 31 17.01 19.82 43.27
CA ARG A 31 16.00 18.86 43.77
C ARG A 31 15.04 18.37 42.69
N SER A 32 14.82 19.15 41.63
CA SER A 32 13.94 18.77 40.52
C SER A 32 14.61 17.84 39.52
N TYR A 33 15.92 17.96 39.32
CA TYR A 33 16.67 17.26 38.26
C TYR A 33 16.47 15.72 38.24
N PRO A 34 16.58 14.97 39.37
CA PRO A 34 16.42 13.51 39.34
C PRO A 34 15.02 13.05 38.90
N PHE A 35 13.98 13.86 39.17
CA PHE A 35 12.61 13.55 38.80
C PHE A 35 12.34 13.91 37.33
N LEU A 36 12.85 15.05 36.86
CA LEU A 36 12.74 15.48 35.46
C LEU A 36 13.52 14.55 34.52
N ASP A 37 14.76 14.21 34.83
CA ASP A 37 15.58 13.26 34.05
C ASP A 37 14.91 11.88 33.93
N ARG A 38 14.33 11.39 35.02
CA ARG A 38 13.54 10.16 34.99
C ARG A 38 12.27 10.32 34.16
N ALA A 39 11.53 11.42 34.32
CA ALA A 39 10.31 11.67 33.55
C ALA A 39 10.58 11.77 32.05
N TYR A 40 11.63 12.44 31.59
CA TYR A 40 11.98 12.47 30.16
C TYR A 40 12.36 11.09 29.61
N ARG A 41 13.07 10.25 30.38
CA ARG A 41 13.35 8.86 29.98
C ARG A 41 12.08 8.01 29.89
N GLU A 42 11.15 8.18 30.84
CA GLU A 42 9.87 7.47 30.82
C GLU A 42 8.95 7.98 29.70
N ALA A 43 8.96 9.28 29.39
CA ALA A 43 8.27 9.87 28.24
C ALA A 43 8.82 9.30 26.92
N GLY A 44 10.15 9.18 26.78
CA GLY A 44 10.79 8.54 25.63
C GLY A 44 10.46 7.04 25.48
N ARG A 45 9.97 6.40 26.55
CA ARG A 45 9.46 5.01 26.56
C ARG A 45 7.94 4.93 26.39
N GLY A 46 7.24 6.06 26.23
CA GLY A 46 5.79 6.13 26.14
C GLY A 46 5.04 5.84 27.45
N ASN A 47 5.74 5.80 28.60
CA ASN A 47 5.15 5.46 29.89
C ASN A 47 4.56 6.69 30.60
N TRP A 48 3.50 7.25 30.01
CA TRP A 48 2.92 8.52 30.44
C TRP A 48 2.31 8.49 31.85
N ALA A 49 1.87 7.33 32.34
CA ALA A 49 1.36 7.17 33.71
C ALA A 49 2.46 7.37 34.76
N GLU A 50 3.67 6.88 34.50
CA GLU A 50 4.82 7.09 35.40
C GLU A 50 5.33 8.53 35.31
N VAL A 51 5.32 9.13 34.12
CA VAL A 51 5.62 10.57 33.94
C VAL A 51 4.67 11.40 34.80
N GLU A 52 3.35 11.13 34.75
CA GLU A 52 2.37 11.81 35.59
C GLU A 52 2.68 11.65 37.09
N ARG A 53 2.92 10.42 37.55
CA ARG A 53 3.21 10.14 38.97
C ARG A 53 4.43 10.92 39.45
N LEU A 54 5.50 10.94 38.66
CA LEU A 54 6.75 11.63 38.98
C LEU A 54 6.56 13.15 38.99
N MET A 55 5.84 13.71 38.03
CA MET A 55 5.62 15.15 37.93
C MET A 55 4.68 15.66 39.02
N ARG A 56 3.60 14.93 39.37
CA ARG A 56 2.76 15.28 40.53
C ARG A 56 3.56 15.29 41.81
N HIS A 57 4.39 14.27 42.05
CA HIS A 57 5.24 14.20 43.23
C HIS A 57 6.30 15.32 43.28
N LEU A 58 6.82 15.71 42.12
CA LEU A 58 7.75 16.84 42.03
C LEU A 58 7.05 18.17 42.34
N LEU A 59 5.85 18.38 41.82
CA LEU A 59 5.06 19.60 42.03
C LEU A 59 4.59 19.77 43.49
N GLU A 60 4.42 18.70 44.26
CA GLU A 60 4.19 18.79 45.72
C GLU A 60 5.36 19.45 46.46
N ARG A 61 6.59 19.21 45.99
CA ARG A 61 7.83 19.64 46.64
C ARG A 61 8.40 20.93 46.08
N VAL A 62 8.16 21.17 44.79
CA VAL A 62 8.57 22.35 44.06
C VAL A 62 7.36 22.85 43.25
N PRO A 63 6.38 23.52 43.91
CA PRO A 63 5.11 23.90 43.25
C PRO A 63 5.23 24.92 42.12
N ARG A 64 6.37 25.60 42.00
CA ARG A 64 6.65 26.60 40.96
C ARG A 64 7.49 26.06 39.79
N ASN A 65 7.57 24.74 39.61
CA ASN A 65 8.33 24.14 38.50
C ASN A 65 7.47 24.00 37.23
N ASP A 66 7.65 24.92 36.28
CA ASP A 66 6.86 24.95 35.04
C ASP A 66 7.22 23.82 34.06
N GLU A 67 8.48 23.38 34.02
CA GLU A 67 8.93 22.25 33.18
C GLU A 67 8.22 20.95 33.60
N ALA A 68 8.14 20.70 34.90
CA ALA A 68 7.42 19.56 35.46
C ALA A 68 5.91 19.63 35.18
N ARG A 69 5.33 20.83 35.22
CA ARG A 69 3.92 21.05 34.93
C ARG A 69 3.62 20.87 33.43
N SER A 70 4.51 21.31 32.54
CA SER A 70 4.39 21.12 31.09
C SER A 70 4.44 19.63 30.72
N LEU A 71 5.42 18.90 31.26
CA LEU A 71 5.50 17.43 31.11
C LEU A 71 4.26 16.70 31.64
N LEU A 72 3.66 17.20 32.73
CA LEU A 72 2.42 16.64 33.26
C LEU A 72 1.22 16.89 32.33
N VAL A 73 1.12 18.08 31.73
CA VAL A 73 0.10 18.41 30.72
C VAL A 73 0.22 17.48 29.51
N GLU A 74 1.44 17.29 28.99
CA GLU A 74 1.69 16.37 27.87
C GLU A 74 1.33 14.93 28.23
N ALA A 75 1.74 14.45 29.41
CA ALA A 75 1.42 13.10 29.88
C ALA A 75 -0.09 12.86 30.01
N LEU A 76 -0.85 13.86 30.47
CA LEU A 76 -2.30 13.77 30.55
C LEU A 76 -2.96 13.80 29.16
N ALA A 77 -2.47 14.63 28.25
CA ALA A 77 -2.95 14.69 26.87
C ALA A 77 -2.74 13.36 26.13
N LYS A 78 -1.55 12.74 26.26
CA LYS A 78 -1.24 11.42 25.69
C LYS A 78 -2.07 10.28 26.30
N GLN A 79 -2.57 10.47 27.51
CA GLN A 79 -3.52 9.57 28.17
C GLN A 79 -4.99 9.93 27.88
N ARG A 80 -5.27 10.86 26.95
CA ARG A 80 -6.61 11.35 26.58
C ARG A 80 -7.40 12.01 27.71
N ARG A 81 -6.72 12.46 28.77
CA ARG A 81 -7.31 13.16 29.93
C ARG A 81 -7.26 14.67 29.72
N TYR A 82 -7.85 15.13 28.61
CA TYR A 82 -7.66 16.49 28.11
C TYR A 82 -8.20 17.59 29.05
N ARG A 83 -9.30 17.36 29.77
CA ARG A 83 -9.84 18.35 30.73
C ARG A 83 -8.88 18.61 31.91
N GLU A 84 -8.19 17.57 32.37
CA GLU A 84 -7.20 17.70 33.43
C GLU A 84 -5.93 18.37 32.93
N ALA A 85 -5.53 18.05 31.68
CA ALA A 85 -4.42 18.71 31.01
C ALA A 85 -4.68 20.22 30.83
N GLU A 86 -5.89 20.61 30.41
CA GLU A 86 -6.29 22.02 30.25
C GLU A 86 -6.24 22.80 31.58
N ALA A 87 -6.74 22.21 32.67
CA ALA A 87 -6.72 22.84 33.99
C ALA A 87 -5.30 23.09 34.53
N LEU A 88 -4.32 22.31 34.08
CA LEU A 88 -2.90 22.47 34.45
C LEU A 88 -2.15 23.38 33.47
N ALA A 89 -2.50 23.36 32.18
CA ALA A 89 -1.90 24.22 31.16
C ALA A 89 -2.13 25.71 31.44
N THR A 90 -3.31 26.07 31.94
CA THR A 90 -3.64 27.45 32.36
C THR A 90 -2.78 28.00 33.50
N GLN A 91 -2.05 27.14 34.22
CA GLN A 91 -1.20 27.53 35.34
C GLN A 91 0.28 27.69 34.94
N LEU A 92 0.65 27.45 33.68
CA LEU A 92 2.03 27.59 33.18
C LEU A 92 2.38 29.06 32.89
N SER A 93 3.65 29.41 33.02
CA SER A 93 4.18 30.74 32.67
C SER A 93 4.03 31.06 31.16
N ASP A 94 4.28 30.08 30.28
CA ASP A 94 3.98 30.11 28.83
C ASP A 94 2.67 29.38 28.50
N GLY A 95 1.67 29.46 29.40
CA GLY A 95 0.47 28.63 29.35
C GLY A 95 -0.48 28.89 28.17
N HIS A 96 -0.35 30.03 27.48
CA HIS A 96 -1.20 30.38 26.34
C HIS A 96 -0.93 29.48 25.13
N ASP A 97 0.31 29.40 24.66
CA ASP A 97 0.69 28.60 23.49
C ASP A 97 0.52 27.09 23.75
N ALA A 98 0.91 26.63 24.95
CA ALA A 98 0.75 25.25 25.35
C ALA A 98 -0.73 24.82 25.40
N LEU A 99 -1.62 25.74 25.80
CA LEU A 99 -3.06 25.49 25.83
C LEU A 99 -3.67 25.44 24.43
N LEU A 100 -3.22 26.32 23.51
CA LEU A 100 -3.65 26.28 22.12
C LEU A 100 -3.25 24.96 21.44
N GLU A 101 -1.99 24.55 21.54
CA GLU A 101 -1.50 23.30 20.94
C GLU A 101 -2.20 22.06 21.51
N LEU A 102 -2.52 22.06 22.82
CA LEU A 102 -3.35 21.03 23.43
C LEU A 102 -4.74 20.97 22.81
N ARG A 103 -5.41 22.12 22.62
CA ARG A 103 -6.76 22.20 22.04
C ARG A 103 -6.79 21.77 20.58
N LEU A 104 -5.78 22.17 19.78
CA LEU A 104 -5.64 21.74 18.39
C LEU A 104 -5.42 20.22 18.29
N THR A 105 -4.54 19.68 19.13
CA THR A 105 -4.32 18.23 19.24
C THR A 105 -5.60 17.49 19.62
N TRP A 106 -6.38 18.05 20.55
CA TRP A 106 -7.67 17.48 20.95
C TRP A 106 -8.67 17.47 19.77
N ILE A 107 -8.81 18.57 19.03
CA ILE A 107 -9.68 18.67 17.84
C ILE A 107 -9.32 17.63 16.77
N GLU A 108 -8.02 17.39 16.56
CA GLU A 108 -7.54 16.47 15.53
C GLU A 108 -7.70 15.00 15.93
N GLN A 109 -7.36 14.65 17.17
CA GLN A 109 -7.31 13.27 17.65
C GLN A 109 -8.66 12.75 18.15
N ASP A 110 -9.38 13.58 18.92
CA ASP A 110 -10.64 13.21 19.61
C ASP A 110 -11.61 14.42 19.60
N PRO A 111 -12.20 14.78 18.45
CA PRO A 111 -12.90 16.05 18.26
C PRO A 111 -13.97 16.28 19.35
N PRO A 112 -13.83 17.35 20.16
CA PRO A 112 -14.78 17.64 21.22
C PRO A 112 -16.14 18.12 20.66
N GLY A 113 -17.16 18.16 21.52
CA GLY A 113 -18.46 18.72 21.15
C GLY A 113 -18.39 20.22 20.81
N THR A 114 -19.30 20.68 19.95
CA THR A 114 -19.34 22.07 19.43
C THR A 114 -19.33 23.11 20.53
N SER A 115 -20.10 22.91 21.60
CA SER A 115 -20.19 23.83 22.73
C SER A 115 -18.86 24.08 23.44
N LEU A 116 -17.95 23.10 23.44
CA LEU A 116 -16.63 23.25 24.06
C LEU A 116 -15.70 24.08 23.17
N VAL A 117 -15.72 23.84 21.86
CA VAL A 117 -14.91 24.61 20.89
C VAL A 117 -15.40 26.05 20.81
N GLU A 118 -16.71 26.28 20.84
CA GLU A 118 -17.29 27.63 20.92
C GLU A 118 -16.84 28.38 22.17
N ALA A 119 -16.74 27.69 23.32
CA ALA A 119 -16.20 28.29 24.53
C ALA A 119 -14.71 28.67 24.39
N TRP A 120 -13.92 27.87 23.66
CA TRP A 120 -12.52 28.21 23.35
C TRP A 120 -12.41 29.39 22.39
N LEU A 121 -13.22 29.42 21.33
CA LEU A 121 -13.33 30.54 20.39
C LEU A 121 -13.78 31.82 21.09
N ALA A 122 -14.67 31.71 22.08
CA ALA A 122 -15.09 32.83 22.90
C ALA A 122 -13.95 33.46 23.71
N GLN A 123 -12.86 32.73 23.97
CA GLN A 123 -11.71 33.17 24.77
C GLN A 123 -10.44 33.42 23.94
N SER A 124 -10.42 33.03 22.65
CA SER A 124 -9.31 33.30 21.73
C SER A 124 -9.53 34.56 20.90
N GLU A 125 -8.45 35.21 20.50
CA GLU A 125 -8.43 36.37 19.59
C GLU A 125 -7.30 36.21 18.56
N GLY A 126 -7.37 36.95 17.44
CA GLY A 126 -6.31 36.95 16.43
C GLY A 126 -6.09 35.59 15.76
N ASP A 127 -4.83 35.22 15.54
CA ASP A 127 -4.44 33.99 14.81
C ASP A 127 -4.92 32.71 15.51
N ASP A 128 -5.05 32.71 16.84
CA ASP A 128 -5.53 31.57 17.62
C ASP A 128 -7.00 31.25 17.32
N HIS A 129 -7.82 32.30 17.19
CA HIS A 129 -9.23 32.15 16.80
C HIS A 129 -9.32 31.50 15.43
N VAL A 130 -8.50 31.98 14.48
CA VAL A 130 -8.41 31.46 13.11
C VAL A 130 -8.00 29.99 13.09
N ARG A 131 -6.91 29.64 13.77
CA ARG A 131 -6.39 28.27 13.82
C ARG A 131 -7.42 27.29 14.41
N LEU A 132 -8.15 27.70 15.45
CA LEU A 132 -9.16 26.86 16.10
C LEU A 132 -10.36 26.57 15.19
N TRP A 133 -10.98 27.58 14.58
CA TRP A 133 -12.13 27.31 13.72
C TRP A 133 -11.73 26.63 12.40
N GLN A 134 -10.53 26.88 11.89
CA GLN A 134 -10.01 26.17 10.72
C GLN A 134 -9.81 24.68 11.03
N ALA A 135 -9.11 24.36 12.12
CA ALA A 135 -8.88 22.97 12.52
C ALA A 135 -10.21 22.22 12.76
N TYR A 136 -11.17 22.87 13.44
CA TYR A 136 -12.44 22.23 13.73
C TYR A 136 -13.36 22.12 12.51
N SER A 137 -13.43 23.12 11.62
CA SER A 137 -14.21 23.02 10.38
C SER A 137 -13.68 21.93 9.44
N LEU A 138 -12.36 21.73 9.38
CA LEU A 138 -11.74 20.62 8.65
C LEU A 138 -12.10 19.27 9.30
N SER A 139 -12.06 19.18 10.63
CA SER A 139 -12.47 17.97 11.36
C SER A 139 -13.96 17.65 11.12
N LEU A 140 -14.84 18.66 11.19
CA LEU A 140 -16.26 18.50 10.87
C LEU A 140 -16.49 18.07 9.42
N ALA A 141 -15.74 18.61 8.46
CA ALA A 141 -15.81 18.19 7.07
C ALA A 141 -15.37 16.72 6.90
N ARG A 142 -14.33 16.29 7.63
CA ARG A 142 -13.83 14.91 7.61
C ARG A 142 -14.85 13.91 8.16
N PHE A 143 -15.55 14.25 9.24
CA PHE A 143 -16.47 13.33 9.90
C PHE A 143 -17.95 13.51 9.50
N GLY A 144 -18.32 14.62 8.86
CA GLY A 144 -19.71 14.95 8.53
C GLY A 144 -19.96 15.72 7.23
N GLY A 145 -18.94 15.92 6.38
CA GLY A 145 -19.07 16.49 5.04
C GLY A 145 -19.01 18.03 4.97
N ALA A 146 -18.80 18.55 3.76
CA ALA A 146 -18.58 19.98 3.50
C ALA A 146 -19.76 20.88 3.92
N LYS A 147 -21.00 20.38 3.82
CA LYS A 147 -22.19 21.10 4.26
C LYS A 147 -22.19 21.34 5.77
N ARG A 148 -21.89 20.30 6.57
CA ARG A 148 -21.82 20.42 8.04
C ARG A 148 -20.74 21.40 8.49
N ALA A 149 -19.61 21.44 7.78
CA ALA A 149 -18.56 22.41 8.04
C ALA A 149 -19.01 23.85 7.71
N LEU A 150 -19.68 24.07 6.57
CA LEU A 150 -20.21 25.38 6.20
C LEU A 150 -21.31 25.85 7.16
N ASP A 151 -22.26 24.97 7.52
CA ASP A 151 -23.35 25.28 8.45
C ASP A 151 -22.78 25.73 9.81
N TRP A 152 -21.83 24.97 10.36
CA TRP A 152 -21.15 25.35 11.60
C TRP A 152 -20.34 26.65 11.46
N LEU A 153 -19.57 26.80 10.36
CA LEU A 153 -18.79 28.02 10.13
C LEU A 153 -19.68 29.25 10.06
N ASN A 154 -20.92 29.15 9.56
CA ASN A 154 -21.87 30.26 9.51
C ASN A 154 -22.38 30.68 10.90
N GLU A 155 -22.34 29.79 11.90
CA GLU A 155 -22.76 30.06 13.27
C GLU A 155 -21.68 30.81 14.08
N ILE A 156 -20.42 30.81 13.63
CA ILE A 156 -19.30 31.43 14.35
C ILE A 156 -19.23 32.95 14.11
N PRO A 157 -19.23 33.79 15.16
CA PRO A 157 -19.05 35.24 14.99
C PRO A 157 -17.59 35.58 14.63
N PRO A 158 -17.35 36.59 13.77
CA PRO A 158 -16.00 37.07 13.51
C PRO A 158 -15.42 37.80 14.73
N LYS A 159 -14.12 37.64 14.98
CA LYS A 159 -13.38 38.29 16.07
C LYS A 159 -12.03 38.84 15.58
N GLY A 160 -12.11 39.84 14.70
CA GLY A 160 -10.94 40.44 14.05
C GLY A 160 -10.44 39.69 12.81
N ASP A 161 -11.08 38.58 12.45
CA ASP A 161 -10.75 37.68 11.34
C ASP A 161 -11.85 37.59 10.25
N ASP A 162 -12.77 38.55 10.25
CA ASP A 162 -13.97 38.57 9.39
C ASP A 162 -13.68 38.32 7.91
N GLN A 163 -12.61 38.93 7.38
CA GLN A 163 -12.21 38.73 5.99
C GLN A 163 -11.86 37.25 5.71
N VAL A 164 -11.02 36.65 6.55
CA VAL A 164 -10.56 35.26 6.38
C VAL A 164 -11.73 34.29 6.55
N LEU A 165 -12.61 34.55 7.51
CA LEU A 165 -13.79 33.73 7.76
C LEU A 165 -14.79 33.78 6.60
N ARG A 166 -15.08 34.96 6.03
CA ARG A 166 -15.94 35.11 4.85
C ARG A 166 -15.37 34.41 3.63
N MET A 167 -14.06 34.54 3.40
CA MET A 167 -13.38 33.84 2.30
C MET A 167 -13.47 32.32 2.47
N ALA A 168 -13.28 31.80 3.69
CA ALA A 168 -13.42 30.38 3.96
C ALA A 168 -14.86 29.89 3.72
N ARG A 169 -15.87 30.63 4.20
CA ARG A 169 -17.29 30.31 3.94
C ARG A 169 -17.61 30.33 2.44
N ALA A 170 -17.14 31.34 1.70
CA ALA A 170 -17.33 31.43 0.25
C ALA A 170 -16.69 30.25 -0.49
N ASN A 171 -15.48 29.83 -0.09
CA ASN A 171 -14.83 28.65 -0.67
C ASN A 171 -15.66 27.38 -0.44
N TRP A 172 -16.14 27.16 0.79
CA TRP A 172 -17.00 26.02 1.10
C TRP A 172 -18.34 26.07 0.33
N ALA A 173 -18.94 27.26 0.15
CA ALA A 173 -20.17 27.45 -0.63
C ALA A 173 -19.97 27.15 -2.12
N GLU A 174 -18.88 27.60 -2.72
CA GLU A 174 -18.55 27.34 -4.12
C GLU A 174 -18.35 25.85 -4.40
N ARG A 175 -17.71 25.12 -3.47
CA ARG A 175 -17.58 23.66 -3.57
C ARG A 175 -18.93 22.96 -3.59
N LEU A 176 -19.95 23.56 -2.97
CA LEU A 176 -21.33 23.08 -2.98
C LEU A 176 -22.17 23.65 -4.14
N ARG A 177 -21.58 24.50 -5.01
CA ARG A 177 -22.25 25.29 -6.06
C ARG A 177 -23.39 26.16 -5.54
N ASP A 178 -23.28 26.59 -4.28
CA ASP A 178 -24.22 27.51 -3.68
C ASP A 178 -23.82 28.95 -4.03
N TRP A 179 -24.23 29.40 -5.22
CA TRP A 179 -23.92 30.74 -5.71
C TRP A 179 -24.56 31.84 -4.87
N SER A 180 -25.69 31.56 -4.21
CA SER A 180 -26.36 32.50 -3.30
C SER A 180 -25.53 32.72 -2.05
N ALA A 181 -25.04 31.65 -1.41
CA ALA A 181 -24.16 31.76 -0.26
C ALA A 181 -22.80 32.37 -0.65
N THR A 182 -22.28 32.05 -1.83
CA THR A 182 -21.04 32.66 -2.37
C THR A 182 -21.20 34.18 -2.54
N GLU A 183 -22.31 34.63 -3.13
CA GLU A 183 -22.64 36.04 -3.28
C GLU A 183 -22.73 36.71 -1.90
N GLN A 184 -23.48 36.11 -0.96
CA GLN A 184 -23.68 36.67 0.36
C GLN A 184 -22.37 36.91 1.13
N GLN A 185 -21.40 36.01 1.01
CA GLN A 185 -20.12 36.14 1.71
C GLN A 185 -19.18 37.16 1.04
N LEU A 186 -19.10 37.16 -0.30
CA LEU A 186 -18.18 38.03 -1.04
C LEU A 186 -18.72 39.45 -1.26
N ALA A 187 -20.03 39.64 -1.32
CA ALA A 187 -20.65 40.97 -1.48
C ALA A 187 -20.39 41.89 -0.29
N ALA A 188 -20.23 41.34 0.92
CA ALA A 188 -19.80 42.10 2.08
C ALA A 188 -18.38 42.67 1.89
N LEU A 189 -17.46 41.87 1.34
CA LEU A 189 -16.09 42.30 1.03
C LEU A 189 -16.04 43.33 -0.11
N GLU A 190 -16.95 43.22 -1.08
CA GLU A 190 -17.18 44.23 -2.12
C GLU A 190 -17.60 45.57 -1.50
N ALA A 191 -18.59 45.56 -0.59
CA ALA A 191 -19.08 46.77 0.07
C ALA A 191 -18.01 47.46 0.93
N GLU A 192 -17.10 46.68 1.54
CA GLU A 192 -15.96 47.19 2.31
C GLU A 192 -14.78 47.64 1.43
N GLY A 193 -14.82 47.41 0.11
CA GLY A 193 -13.73 47.75 -0.81
C GLY A 193 -12.47 46.90 -0.64
N ARG A 194 -12.60 45.70 -0.04
CA ARG A 194 -11.50 44.78 0.28
C ARG A 194 -11.44 43.56 -0.64
N LEU A 195 -12.16 43.61 -1.76
CA LEU A 195 -12.26 42.53 -2.72
C LEU A 195 -10.97 42.43 -3.55
N SER A 196 -10.35 41.26 -3.58
CA SER A 196 -9.22 40.99 -4.48
C SER A 196 -9.70 40.89 -5.94
N GLU A 197 -8.77 40.95 -6.91
CA GLU A 197 -9.14 40.76 -8.33
C GLU A 197 -9.77 39.38 -8.57
N ASP A 198 -9.25 38.35 -7.91
CA ASP A 198 -9.78 36.98 -8.00
C ASP A 198 -11.18 36.89 -7.39
N ASP A 199 -11.40 37.50 -6.22
CA ASP A 199 -12.71 37.50 -5.57
C ASP A 199 -13.74 38.35 -6.33
N TRP A 200 -13.31 39.41 -7.05
CA TRP A 200 -14.17 40.17 -7.96
C TRP A 200 -14.70 39.28 -9.08
N ARG A 201 -13.83 38.47 -9.70
CA ARG A 201 -14.24 37.54 -10.75
C ARG A 201 -15.17 36.45 -10.22
N ARG A 202 -14.90 35.93 -9.02
CA ARG A 202 -15.75 34.91 -8.35
C ARG A 202 -17.15 35.47 -8.07
N LEU A 203 -17.24 36.69 -7.53
CA LEU A 203 -18.51 37.37 -7.29
C LEU A 203 -19.25 37.72 -8.60
N ALA A 204 -18.54 38.19 -9.63
CA ALA A 204 -19.11 38.46 -10.94
C ALA A 204 -19.73 37.22 -11.57
N ASN A 205 -19.03 36.08 -11.50
CA ASN A 205 -19.58 34.82 -11.98
C ASN A 205 -20.83 34.40 -11.20
N ALA A 206 -20.80 34.45 -9.86
CA ALA A 206 -21.96 34.12 -9.04
C ALA A 206 -23.20 34.96 -9.43
N ARG A 207 -23.02 36.28 -9.62
CA ARG A 207 -24.12 37.19 -10.01
C ARG A 207 -24.61 36.98 -11.45
N VAL A 208 -23.75 36.60 -12.40
CA VAL A 208 -24.20 36.20 -13.76
C VAL A 208 -25.05 34.94 -13.71
N GLN A 209 -24.64 33.94 -12.92
CA GLN A 209 -25.41 32.70 -12.78
C GLN A 209 -26.77 32.95 -12.13
N LEU A 210 -26.83 33.87 -11.16
CA LEU A 210 -28.06 34.26 -10.45
C LEU A 210 -28.93 35.26 -11.24
N LEU A 211 -28.45 35.82 -12.35
CA LEU A 211 -29.09 36.93 -13.08
C LEU A 211 -29.37 38.15 -12.18
N ASP A 212 -28.49 38.43 -11.22
CA ASP A 212 -28.61 39.60 -10.34
C ASP A 212 -28.22 40.89 -11.09
N GLU A 213 -29.15 41.44 -11.87
CA GLU A 213 -28.94 42.68 -12.65
C GLU A 213 -28.42 43.82 -11.78
N ALA A 214 -28.97 44.00 -10.58
CA ALA A 214 -28.59 45.09 -9.69
C ALA A 214 -27.16 44.93 -9.15
N GLY A 215 -26.76 43.72 -8.76
CA GLY A 215 -25.39 43.43 -8.34
C GLY A 215 -24.38 43.47 -9.48
N LEU A 216 -24.75 43.07 -10.69
CA LEU A 216 -23.88 43.16 -11.87
C LEU A 216 -23.57 44.61 -12.24
N GLN A 217 -24.58 45.50 -12.18
CA GLN A 217 -24.37 46.93 -12.41
C GLN A 217 -23.45 47.55 -11.35
N ARG A 218 -23.56 47.13 -10.09
CA ARG A 218 -22.67 47.59 -9.00
C ARG A 218 -21.23 47.16 -9.23
N LEU A 219 -20.97 45.92 -9.64
CA LEU A 219 -19.62 45.44 -9.98
C LEU A 219 -19.01 46.19 -11.16
N LEU A 220 -19.82 46.43 -12.20
CA LEU A 220 -19.42 47.16 -13.40
C LEU A 220 -19.10 48.64 -13.12
N ALA A 221 -19.52 49.19 -11.99
CA ALA A 221 -19.17 50.56 -11.60
C ALA A 221 -17.70 50.70 -11.19
N ARG A 222 -17.06 49.62 -10.73
CA ARG A 222 -15.65 49.59 -10.31
C ARG A 222 -14.97 48.29 -10.75
N PRO A 223 -14.75 48.09 -12.06
CA PRO A 223 -14.08 46.91 -12.56
C PRO A 223 -12.57 46.97 -12.25
N PRO A 224 -11.90 45.84 -11.97
CA PRO A 224 -10.46 45.81 -11.75
C PRO A 224 -9.66 46.15 -13.03
N SER A 225 -10.25 45.92 -14.21
CA SER A 225 -9.69 46.32 -15.50
C SER A 225 -10.77 46.49 -16.58
N PRO A 226 -10.51 47.27 -17.65
CA PRO A 226 -11.42 47.37 -18.80
C PRO A 226 -11.70 46.03 -19.49
N ALA A 227 -10.73 45.11 -19.44
CA ALA A 227 -10.89 43.76 -19.97
C ALA A 227 -11.91 42.95 -19.15
N ALA A 228 -11.86 43.03 -17.82
CA ALA A 228 -12.82 42.39 -16.94
C ALA A 228 -14.25 42.97 -17.13
N GLU A 229 -14.36 44.28 -17.34
CA GLU A 229 -15.66 44.93 -17.63
C GLU A 229 -16.27 44.43 -18.94
N ARG A 230 -15.49 44.43 -20.03
CA ARG A 230 -15.93 43.96 -21.34
C ARG A 230 -16.37 42.50 -21.27
N GLN A 231 -15.59 41.65 -20.62
CA GLN A 231 -15.88 40.22 -20.48
C GLN A 231 -17.20 39.99 -19.73
N LEU A 232 -17.47 40.77 -18.68
CA LEU A 232 -18.71 40.68 -17.93
C LEU A 232 -19.93 41.08 -18.78
N ARG A 233 -19.86 42.21 -19.52
CA ARG A 233 -20.96 42.68 -20.39
C ARG A 233 -21.32 41.69 -21.49
N LEU A 234 -20.31 41.03 -22.07
CA LEU A 234 -20.53 39.95 -23.05
C LEU A 234 -21.16 38.72 -22.40
N ALA A 235 -20.65 38.28 -21.25
CA ALA A 235 -21.21 37.15 -20.51
C ALA A 235 -22.68 37.37 -20.12
N MET A 236 -23.08 38.62 -19.84
CA MET A 236 -24.47 39.00 -19.65
C MET A 236 -25.28 38.77 -20.94
N LEU A 237 -24.89 39.39 -22.07
CA LEU A 237 -25.62 39.23 -23.33
C LEU A 237 -25.76 37.76 -23.74
N ASP A 238 -24.67 37.00 -23.67
CA ASP A 238 -24.65 35.58 -24.03
C ASP A 238 -25.62 34.78 -23.16
N ARG A 239 -25.69 35.09 -21.86
CA ARG A 239 -26.66 34.47 -20.96
C ARG A 239 -28.11 34.82 -21.35
N ALA A 240 -28.41 36.05 -21.77
CA ALA A 240 -29.76 36.43 -22.23
C ALA A 240 -30.18 35.73 -23.52
N VAL A 241 -29.27 35.67 -24.50
CA VAL A 241 -29.51 34.99 -25.78
C VAL A 241 -29.67 33.48 -25.56
N ALA A 242 -28.81 32.86 -24.76
CA ALA A 242 -28.90 31.44 -24.44
C ALA A 242 -30.21 31.06 -23.74
N LEU A 243 -30.80 31.99 -22.99
CA LEU A 243 -32.10 31.81 -22.33
C LEU A 243 -33.29 32.25 -23.20
N GLY A 244 -33.07 32.68 -24.45
CA GLY A 244 -34.12 33.05 -25.40
C GLY A 244 -34.89 34.32 -25.03
N GLN A 245 -34.36 35.18 -24.16
CA GLN A 245 -35.06 36.36 -23.66
C GLN A 245 -34.86 37.56 -24.58
N LEU A 246 -35.63 37.63 -25.68
CA LEU A 246 -35.57 38.66 -26.73
C LEU A 246 -35.49 40.10 -26.18
N GLU A 247 -36.33 40.44 -25.21
CA GLU A 247 -36.37 41.79 -24.64
C GLU A 247 -35.18 42.12 -23.72
N MET A 248 -34.64 41.12 -23.02
CA MET A 248 -33.43 41.29 -22.19
C MET A 248 -32.18 41.39 -23.06
N ALA A 249 -32.10 40.57 -24.11
CA ALA A 249 -31.04 40.64 -25.11
C ALA A 249 -31.00 42.00 -25.82
N LYS A 250 -32.16 42.55 -26.22
CA LYS A 250 -32.25 43.93 -26.76
C LYS A 250 -31.69 44.98 -25.80
N ARG A 251 -32.06 44.91 -24.51
CA ARG A 251 -31.58 45.85 -23.48
C ARG A 251 -30.08 45.77 -23.24
N TRP A 252 -29.53 44.58 -23.10
CA TRP A 252 -28.08 44.41 -22.86
C TRP A 252 -27.25 44.65 -24.11
N LEU A 253 -27.78 44.36 -25.31
CA LEU A 253 -27.18 44.78 -26.58
C LEU A 253 -27.03 46.31 -26.66
N ALA A 254 -28.06 47.04 -26.24
CA ALA A 254 -28.01 48.51 -26.18
C ALA A 254 -26.96 49.04 -25.18
N SER A 255 -26.58 48.24 -24.19
CA SER A 255 -25.56 48.59 -23.17
C SER A 255 -24.12 48.32 -23.58
N LEU A 256 -23.91 47.72 -24.76
CA LEU A 256 -22.58 47.49 -25.31
C LEU A 256 -21.99 48.79 -25.89
N PRO A 257 -20.65 48.88 -25.98
CA PRO A 257 -20.00 49.95 -26.74
C PRO A 257 -20.53 50.04 -28.20
N PRO A 258 -20.62 51.24 -28.81
CA PRO A 258 -21.21 51.42 -30.15
C PRO A 258 -20.57 50.56 -31.25
N ALA A 259 -19.27 50.32 -31.14
CA ALA A 259 -18.52 49.45 -32.05
C ALA A 259 -19.07 48.01 -32.07
N ASP A 260 -19.51 47.50 -30.91
CA ASP A 260 -20.08 46.17 -30.78
C ASP A 260 -21.58 46.15 -31.13
N ARG A 261 -22.31 47.25 -30.89
CA ARG A 261 -23.78 47.37 -31.09
C ARG A 261 -24.24 47.48 -32.55
N ASP A 262 -23.66 48.39 -33.34
CA ASP A 262 -24.23 48.80 -34.65
C ASP A 262 -23.76 47.93 -35.83
N SER A 263 -23.07 46.84 -35.50
CA SER A 263 -22.56 45.88 -36.48
C SER A 263 -23.70 45.20 -37.25
N ALA A 264 -23.46 44.94 -38.54
CA ALA A 264 -24.38 44.18 -39.39
C ALA A 264 -24.70 42.80 -38.80
N GLU A 265 -23.76 42.25 -38.01
CA GLU A 265 -23.93 41.00 -37.28
C GLU A 265 -25.10 41.05 -36.28
N GLN A 266 -25.25 42.15 -35.53
CA GLN A 266 -26.33 42.27 -34.56
C GLN A 266 -27.69 42.52 -35.22
N ARG A 267 -27.74 43.26 -36.35
CA ARG A 267 -28.96 43.43 -37.16
C ARG A 267 -29.42 42.15 -37.85
N GLY A 268 -28.47 41.34 -38.33
CA GLY A 268 -28.76 40.00 -38.84
C GLY A 268 -29.31 39.07 -37.76
N ARG A 269 -28.71 39.08 -36.56
CA ARG A 269 -29.21 38.32 -35.40
C ARG A 269 -30.65 38.71 -35.03
N LEU A 270 -31.02 39.98 -35.16
CA LEU A 270 -32.38 40.46 -34.92
C LEU A 270 -33.39 40.07 -36.02
N TRP A 271 -33.01 40.12 -37.31
CA TRP A 271 -33.88 39.66 -38.40
C TRP A 271 -34.16 38.15 -38.30
N GLU A 272 -33.15 37.36 -37.95
CA GLU A 272 -33.34 35.93 -37.70
C GLU A 272 -34.22 35.67 -36.49
N LEU A 273 -34.03 36.43 -35.40
CA LEU A 273 -34.87 36.29 -34.22
C LEU A 273 -36.32 36.75 -34.48
N ALA A 274 -36.55 37.71 -35.39
CA ALA A 274 -37.87 38.10 -35.86
C ALA A 274 -38.54 37.02 -36.74
N ARG A 275 -37.77 36.38 -37.62
CA ARG A 275 -38.21 35.21 -38.39
C ARG A 275 -38.58 34.03 -37.49
N GLN A 276 -37.80 33.80 -36.42
CA GLN A 276 -38.09 32.77 -35.41
C GLN A 276 -39.29 33.14 -34.54
N GLY A 277 -39.45 34.43 -34.23
CA GLY A 277 -40.59 34.96 -33.47
C GLY A 277 -41.90 35.05 -34.25
N GLY A 278 -41.87 34.83 -35.58
CA GLY A 278 -43.05 34.83 -36.44
C GLY A 278 -43.64 36.21 -36.75
N ASP A 279 -42.84 37.27 -36.62
CA ASP A 279 -43.29 38.64 -36.85
C ASP A 279 -43.32 38.94 -38.37
N THR A 280 -44.37 38.48 -39.06
CA THR A 280 -44.51 38.57 -40.53
C THR A 280 -44.42 40.02 -41.06
N PRO A 281 -44.97 41.05 -40.39
CA PRO A 281 -44.77 42.45 -40.79
C PRO A 281 -43.30 42.88 -40.70
N LEU A 282 -42.61 42.58 -39.59
CA LEU A 282 -41.22 42.96 -39.39
C LEU A 282 -40.27 42.21 -40.35
N VAL A 283 -40.62 40.97 -40.74
CA VAL A 283 -39.87 40.21 -41.75
C VAL A 283 -40.02 40.81 -43.14
N ARG A 284 -41.22 41.24 -43.53
CA ARG A 284 -41.45 41.92 -44.82
C ARG A 284 -40.77 43.29 -44.85
N GLU A 285 -40.90 44.07 -43.77
CA GLU A 285 -40.28 45.40 -43.66
C GLU A 285 -38.75 45.35 -43.65
N LEU A 286 -38.15 44.55 -42.76
CA LEU A 286 -36.70 44.37 -42.73
C LEU A 286 -36.20 43.67 -44.01
N GLY A 287 -37.01 42.82 -44.63
CA GLY A 287 -36.73 42.23 -45.93
C GLY A 287 -36.59 43.29 -47.03
N GLU A 288 -37.53 44.23 -47.10
CA GLU A 288 -37.46 45.35 -48.05
C GLU A 288 -36.31 46.31 -47.71
N GLN A 289 -36.09 46.68 -46.44
CA GLN A 289 -34.99 47.55 -46.01
C GLN A 289 -33.60 46.93 -46.23
N LEU A 290 -33.51 45.60 -46.17
CA LEU A 290 -32.32 44.83 -46.51
C LEU A 290 -32.24 44.47 -48.01
N GLY A 291 -33.23 44.87 -48.82
CA GLY A 291 -33.27 44.71 -50.28
C GLY A 291 -33.47 43.29 -50.79
N ARG A 292 -34.37 42.50 -50.17
CA ARG A 292 -34.60 41.08 -50.51
C ARG A 292 -35.46 40.89 -51.79
N PRO A 293 -35.21 39.87 -52.63
CA PRO A 293 -35.97 39.57 -53.86
C PRO A 293 -37.44 39.18 -53.63
N CYS A 294 -38.31 39.53 -54.60
CA CYS A 294 -39.76 39.28 -54.56
C CYS A 294 -40.12 37.80 -54.32
N LEU A 295 -39.48 36.90 -55.07
CA LEU A 295 -39.68 35.46 -54.93
C LEU A 295 -39.10 34.89 -53.62
N GLU A 296 -38.13 35.56 -52.97
CA GLU A 296 -37.61 35.16 -51.64
C GLU A 296 -38.68 35.39 -50.57
N THR A 297 -39.33 36.55 -50.63
CA THR A 297 -40.43 36.89 -49.74
C THR A 297 -41.64 35.99 -50.03
N ALA A 298 -41.99 35.75 -51.30
CA ALA A 298 -43.07 34.85 -51.69
C ALA A 298 -42.84 33.41 -51.19
N GLU A 299 -41.60 32.91 -51.26
CA GLU A 299 -41.24 31.57 -50.79
C GLU A 299 -41.36 31.46 -49.26
N TRP A 300 -40.89 32.46 -48.50
CA TRP A 300 -41.06 32.44 -47.04
C TRP A 300 -42.54 32.53 -46.67
N LEU A 301 -43.29 33.42 -47.32
CA LEU A 301 -44.73 33.55 -47.13
C LEU A 301 -45.47 32.26 -47.50
N SER A 302 -45.06 31.51 -48.53
CA SER A 302 -45.75 30.25 -48.93
C SER A 302 -45.88 29.22 -47.82
N ARG A 303 -45.09 29.35 -46.76
CA ARG A 303 -45.06 28.46 -45.60
C ARG A 303 -45.72 29.03 -44.34
N HIS A 304 -45.97 30.34 -44.30
CA HIS A 304 -46.49 31.04 -43.12
C HIS A 304 -47.84 31.70 -43.39
N ASP A 305 -48.09 32.10 -44.64
CA ASP A 305 -49.35 32.62 -45.17
C ASP A 305 -49.46 32.27 -46.68
N PRO A 306 -49.97 31.06 -47.02
CA PRO A 306 -50.08 30.60 -48.41
C PRO A 306 -50.98 31.47 -49.29
N GLY A 307 -51.93 32.19 -48.68
CA GLY A 307 -52.80 33.13 -49.38
C GLY A 307 -52.01 34.35 -49.86
N ALA A 308 -51.30 35.00 -48.94
CA ALA A 308 -50.40 36.10 -49.26
C ALA A 308 -49.30 35.67 -50.26
N ALA A 309 -48.91 34.40 -50.26
CA ALA A 309 -47.90 33.86 -51.16
C ALA A 309 -48.41 33.58 -52.59
N LEU A 310 -49.63 33.05 -52.75
CA LEU A 310 -50.23 32.86 -54.08
C LEU A 310 -50.54 34.21 -54.73
N GLU A 311 -51.00 35.18 -53.94
CA GLU A 311 -51.15 36.58 -54.38
C GLU A 311 -49.80 37.17 -54.82
N GLN A 312 -48.76 37.07 -53.98
CA GLN A 312 -47.42 37.50 -54.32
C GLN A 312 -46.89 36.80 -55.60
N LEU A 313 -47.24 35.52 -55.84
CA LEU A 313 -46.78 34.72 -57.00
C LEU A 313 -47.47 35.09 -58.31
N HIS A 314 -48.74 35.47 -58.31
CA HIS A 314 -49.42 35.92 -59.52
C HIS A 314 -48.78 37.18 -60.12
N ASP A 315 -48.29 38.06 -59.25
CA ASP A 315 -47.59 39.29 -59.65
C ASP A 315 -46.09 39.05 -59.98
N CYS A 316 -45.57 37.87 -59.65
CA CYS A 316 -44.21 37.47 -60.02
C CYS A 316 -44.14 37.03 -61.48
N ARG A 317 -43.12 37.48 -62.21
CA ARG A 317 -42.91 37.01 -63.57
C ARG A 317 -42.19 35.67 -63.56
N ALA A 318 -42.76 34.68 -64.26
CA ALA A 318 -42.10 33.39 -64.48
C ALA A 318 -40.78 33.52 -65.26
N GLU A 319 -40.52 34.66 -65.89
CA GLU A 319 -39.27 34.94 -66.60
C GLU A 319 -38.17 35.44 -65.66
N ASP A 320 -38.53 36.05 -64.52
CA ASP A 320 -37.56 36.58 -63.55
C ASP A 320 -36.80 35.43 -62.89
N ASP A 321 -37.52 34.34 -62.56
CA ASP A 321 -36.96 33.05 -62.19
C ASP A 321 -37.96 31.91 -62.53
N PRO A 322 -37.81 31.27 -63.70
CA PRO A 322 -38.70 30.19 -64.16
C PRO A 322 -38.69 28.96 -63.26
N GLN A 323 -37.61 28.75 -62.51
CA GLN A 323 -37.48 27.62 -61.61
C GLN A 323 -38.30 27.86 -60.35
N THR A 324 -38.08 28.99 -59.69
CA THR A 324 -38.77 29.32 -58.44
C THR A 324 -40.26 29.50 -58.69
N TRP A 325 -40.62 30.09 -59.84
CA TRP A 325 -42.00 30.14 -60.28
C TRP A 325 -42.60 28.74 -60.48
N LEU A 326 -41.91 27.83 -61.18
CA LEU A 326 -42.38 26.46 -61.41
C LEU A 326 -42.55 25.68 -60.11
N VAL A 327 -41.63 25.83 -59.15
CA VAL A 327 -41.70 25.20 -57.83
C VAL A 327 -42.88 25.73 -57.01
N LEU A 328 -43.09 27.05 -57.04
CA LEU A 328 -44.21 27.67 -56.36
C LEU A 328 -45.54 27.27 -57.01
N ALA A 329 -45.60 27.20 -58.35
CA ALA A 329 -46.77 26.73 -59.09
C ALA A 329 -47.08 25.24 -58.81
N GLN A 330 -46.06 24.39 -58.70
CA GLN A 330 -46.22 22.99 -58.29
C GLN A 330 -46.71 22.86 -56.85
N ARG A 331 -46.13 23.63 -55.92
CA ARG A 331 -46.47 23.58 -54.49
C ARG A 331 -47.89 24.07 -54.23
N LEU A 332 -48.30 25.10 -54.95
CA LEU A 332 -49.65 25.64 -54.91
C LEU A 332 -50.62 24.86 -55.83
N GLN A 333 -50.15 23.76 -56.44
CA GLN A 333 -50.88 22.82 -57.30
C GLN A 333 -51.64 23.48 -58.45
N ALA A 334 -51.01 24.43 -59.13
CA ALA A 334 -51.60 25.15 -60.25
C ALA A 334 -51.55 24.31 -61.55
N GLU A 335 -52.35 23.25 -61.64
CA GLU A 335 -52.41 22.34 -62.80
C GLU A 335 -52.69 23.09 -64.12
N ASP A 336 -53.53 24.10 -64.06
CA ASP A 336 -53.88 24.96 -65.19
C ASP A 336 -52.68 25.78 -65.69
N LEU A 337 -51.88 26.34 -64.76
CA LEU A 337 -50.62 27.00 -65.08
C LEU A 337 -49.62 25.98 -65.66
N LEU A 338 -49.56 24.75 -65.13
CA LEU A 338 -48.64 23.71 -65.58
C LEU A 338 -49.01 23.08 -66.94
N GLN A 339 -50.26 23.01 -67.35
CA GLN A 339 -50.62 22.47 -68.67
C GLN A 339 -50.41 23.50 -69.79
N ARG A 340 -50.71 24.78 -69.51
CA ARG A 340 -50.79 25.85 -70.50
C ARG A 340 -49.49 26.64 -70.65
N GLN A 341 -48.79 26.93 -69.55
CA GLN A 341 -47.59 27.76 -69.60
C GLN A 341 -46.46 26.97 -70.24
N ARG A 342 -46.04 27.36 -71.43
CA ARG A 342 -44.85 26.82 -72.06
C ARG A 342 -43.66 27.59 -71.53
N LEU A 343 -42.75 26.89 -70.87
CA LEU A 343 -41.52 27.50 -70.41
C LEU A 343 -40.45 27.34 -71.50
N ALA A 344 -39.36 28.10 -71.39
CA ALA A 344 -38.19 27.77 -72.19
C ALA A 344 -37.61 26.44 -71.69
N GLU A 345 -37.05 25.63 -72.59
CA GLU A 345 -36.25 24.49 -72.15
C GLU A 345 -35.09 25.02 -71.29
N PRO A 346 -34.77 24.37 -70.15
CA PRO A 346 -35.19 23.01 -69.76
C PRO A 346 -36.48 22.92 -68.92
N TRP A 347 -37.09 24.06 -68.57
CA TRP A 347 -38.22 24.12 -67.65
C TRP A 347 -39.51 23.56 -68.24
N ASP A 348 -39.63 23.54 -69.57
CA ASP A 348 -40.76 22.89 -70.24
C ASP A 348 -40.68 21.37 -70.15
N SER A 349 -39.47 20.79 -70.18
CA SER A 349 -39.26 19.37 -69.88
C SER A 349 -39.64 19.07 -68.42
N ALA A 350 -39.22 19.91 -67.47
CA ALA A 350 -39.59 19.75 -66.06
C ALA A 350 -41.10 19.89 -65.81
N ARG A 351 -41.76 20.78 -66.55
CA ARG A 351 -43.23 20.91 -66.55
C ARG A 351 -43.92 19.64 -67.04
N ARG A 352 -43.42 19.04 -68.13
CA ARG A 352 -43.94 17.75 -68.66
C ARG A 352 -43.71 16.60 -67.68
N ASP A 353 -42.57 16.57 -67.01
CA ASP A 353 -42.27 15.58 -65.96
C ASP A 353 -43.17 15.76 -64.73
N SER A 354 -43.50 17.02 -64.38
CA SER A 354 -44.47 17.34 -63.31
C SER A 354 -45.87 16.84 -63.65
N LEU A 355 -46.24 16.90 -64.93
CA LEU A 355 -47.51 16.34 -65.42
C LEU A 355 -47.51 14.80 -65.39
N LEU A 356 -46.40 14.16 -65.79
CA LEU A 356 -46.24 12.70 -65.68
C LEU A 356 -46.27 12.24 -64.22
N ALA A 357 -45.68 13.00 -63.30
CA ALA A 357 -45.72 12.75 -61.86
C ALA A 357 -47.15 12.85 -61.32
N LEU A 358 -47.91 13.88 -61.73
CA LEU A 358 -49.33 14.03 -61.40
C LEU A 358 -50.16 12.82 -61.87
N TRP A 359 -49.90 12.27 -63.07
CA TRP A 359 -50.59 11.06 -63.56
C TRP A 359 -50.19 9.77 -62.83
N ARG A 360 -48.96 9.69 -62.36
CA ARG A 360 -48.48 8.57 -61.54
C ARG A 360 -49.15 8.58 -60.17
N GLU A 361 -49.32 9.76 -59.55
CA GLU A 361 -50.05 9.93 -58.29
C GLU A 361 -51.55 9.59 -58.42
N GLN A 362 -52.10 9.71 -59.62
CA GLN A 362 -53.45 9.27 -59.96
C GLN A 362 -53.55 7.76 -60.34
N GLY A 363 -52.45 6.99 -60.25
CA GLY A 363 -52.44 5.53 -60.38
C GLY A 363 -52.42 4.95 -61.81
N ARG A 364 -52.04 5.74 -62.83
CA ARG A 364 -52.21 5.38 -64.26
C ARG A 364 -50.93 4.87 -64.93
N GLY A 365 -50.32 3.80 -64.41
CA GLY A 365 -48.98 3.30 -64.79
C GLY A 365 -48.83 2.62 -66.17
N ASP A 366 -49.86 1.90 -66.63
CA ASP A 366 -49.81 1.22 -67.94
C ASP A 366 -49.79 2.22 -69.11
N LEU A 367 -50.50 3.35 -68.94
CA LEU A 367 -50.49 4.46 -69.90
C LEU A 367 -49.10 5.11 -69.99
N ALA A 368 -48.37 5.19 -68.87
CA ALA A 368 -47.00 5.65 -68.85
C ALA A 368 -46.05 4.65 -69.56
N LEU A 369 -46.09 3.35 -69.22
CA LEU A 369 -45.26 2.32 -69.87
C LEU A 369 -45.47 2.25 -71.39
N ALA A 370 -46.73 2.30 -71.84
CA ALA A 370 -47.08 2.27 -73.26
C ALA A 370 -46.75 3.58 -73.99
N TRP A 371 -46.80 4.74 -73.32
CA TRP A 371 -46.33 6.03 -73.86
C TRP A 371 -44.81 6.03 -74.03
N LEU A 372 -44.08 5.42 -73.08
CA LEU A 372 -42.61 5.36 -73.05
C LEU A 372 -42.00 4.33 -74.01
N ALA A 373 -42.59 3.13 -74.15
CA ALA A 373 -42.08 2.11 -75.07
C ALA A 373 -42.09 2.55 -76.55
N ARG A 374 -42.98 3.51 -76.90
CA ARG A 374 -43.10 4.10 -78.24
C ARG A 374 -42.16 5.29 -78.49
N GLN A 375 -41.49 5.78 -77.45
CA GLN A 375 -40.44 6.79 -77.59
C GLN A 375 -39.13 6.14 -78.06
N PRO A 376 -38.21 6.90 -78.68
CA PRO A 376 -36.86 6.43 -78.97
C PRO A 376 -36.21 5.86 -77.70
N GLN A 377 -35.61 4.66 -77.78
CA GLN A 377 -34.99 3.96 -76.64
C GLN A 377 -33.68 4.61 -76.22
N THR A 378 -33.78 5.88 -75.84
CA THR A 378 -32.74 6.66 -75.24
C THR A 378 -32.46 6.12 -73.83
N PRO A 379 -31.28 6.43 -73.26
CA PRO A 379 -30.95 6.13 -71.88
C PRO A 379 -32.08 6.53 -70.90
N ALA A 380 -32.74 7.69 -71.09
CA ALA A 380 -33.86 8.14 -70.25
C ALA A 380 -35.09 7.23 -70.31
N VAL A 381 -35.38 6.66 -71.49
CA VAL A 381 -36.50 5.74 -71.70
C VAL A 381 -36.18 4.34 -71.14
N GLN A 382 -34.93 3.88 -71.27
CA GLN A 382 -34.49 2.60 -70.68
C GLN A 382 -34.59 2.63 -69.16
N ARG A 383 -34.19 3.75 -68.54
CA ARG A 383 -34.34 3.99 -67.10
C ARG A 383 -35.80 3.93 -66.66
N GLN A 384 -36.70 4.70 -67.29
CA GLN A 384 -38.11 4.73 -66.89
C GLN A 384 -38.79 3.36 -67.07
N ARG A 385 -38.35 2.55 -68.05
CA ARG A 385 -38.80 1.16 -68.22
C ARG A 385 -38.28 0.24 -67.12
N ALA A 386 -37.01 0.36 -66.73
CA ALA A 386 -36.44 -0.42 -65.65
C ALA A 386 -37.12 -0.12 -64.30
N GLU A 387 -37.43 1.16 -64.02
CA GLU A 387 -38.19 1.59 -62.83
C GLU A 387 -39.61 0.98 -62.79
N LEU A 388 -40.30 0.94 -63.93
CA LEU A 388 -41.65 0.39 -64.04
C LEU A 388 -41.66 -1.16 -63.96
N LEU A 389 -40.62 -1.84 -64.48
CA LEU A 389 -40.47 -3.31 -64.37
C LEU A 389 -40.11 -3.77 -62.95
N GLN A 390 -39.27 -2.98 -62.27
CA GLN A 390 -38.95 -3.19 -60.87
C GLN A 390 -40.18 -3.02 -59.98
N ALA A 391 -41.01 -2.00 -60.23
CA ALA A 391 -42.30 -1.80 -59.56
C ALA A 391 -43.30 -2.95 -59.83
N ALA A 392 -43.17 -3.64 -60.98
CA ALA A 392 -43.96 -4.82 -61.33
C ALA A 392 -43.40 -6.16 -60.80
N GLY A 393 -42.28 -6.14 -60.05
CA GLY A 393 -41.71 -7.33 -59.39
C GLY A 393 -40.81 -8.23 -60.24
N GLN A 394 -40.45 -7.84 -61.47
CA GLN A 394 -39.65 -8.67 -62.40
C GLN A 394 -38.14 -8.50 -62.20
N ARG A 395 -37.61 -9.03 -61.09
CA ARG A 395 -36.26 -8.71 -60.55
C ARG A 395 -35.08 -9.03 -61.47
N GLU A 396 -35.06 -10.18 -62.13
CA GLU A 396 -33.93 -10.59 -62.99
C GLU A 396 -33.86 -9.77 -64.29
N GLN A 397 -35.02 -9.45 -64.87
CA GLN A 397 -35.10 -8.60 -66.07
C GLN A 397 -34.73 -7.15 -65.74
N ALA A 398 -35.15 -6.67 -64.56
CA ALA A 398 -34.77 -5.36 -64.05
C ALA A 398 -33.26 -5.28 -63.79
N GLU A 399 -32.63 -6.27 -63.17
CA GLU A 399 -31.17 -6.28 -62.93
C GLU A 399 -30.38 -6.15 -64.24
N ARG A 400 -30.72 -6.96 -65.26
CA ARG A 400 -30.03 -6.92 -66.55
C ARG A 400 -30.20 -5.56 -67.23
N LEU A 401 -31.42 -5.03 -67.28
CA LEU A 401 -31.69 -3.71 -67.86
C LEU A 401 -30.97 -2.59 -67.10
N TRP A 402 -30.90 -2.66 -65.77
CA TRP A 402 -30.15 -1.72 -64.96
C TRP A 402 -28.65 -1.81 -65.20
N PHE A 403 -28.08 -3.01 -65.31
CA PHE A 403 -26.65 -3.17 -65.60
C PHE A 403 -26.27 -2.74 -67.03
N ASP A 404 -27.10 -3.06 -68.03
CA ASP A 404 -26.89 -2.63 -69.42
C ASP A 404 -27.03 -1.11 -69.55
N TYR A 405 -27.99 -0.52 -68.85
CA TYR A 405 -28.14 0.93 -68.75
C TYR A 405 -26.90 1.55 -68.08
N TYR A 406 -26.36 0.96 -66.99
CA TYR A 406 -25.09 1.40 -66.39
C TYR A 406 -23.92 1.34 -67.39
N ARG A 407 -23.76 0.22 -68.12
CA ARG A 407 -22.64 0.06 -69.07
C ARG A 407 -22.68 1.06 -70.23
N SER A 408 -23.87 1.43 -70.68
CA SER A 408 -24.05 2.35 -71.80
C SER A 408 -24.05 3.83 -71.40
N SER A 409 -24.57 4.17 -70.22
CA SER A 409 -24.71 5.56 -69.75
C SER A 409 -23.65 5.99 -68.73
N GLY A 410 -23.03 5.03 -68.03
CA GLY A 410 -22.22 5.29 -66.84
C GLY A 410 -23.03 5.73 -65.62
N ASP A 411 -24.36 5.58 -65.60
CA ASP A 411 -25.24 5.98 -64.50
C ASP A 411 -25.06 5.08 -63.27
N LEU A 412 -24.57 5.66 -62.17
CA LEU A 412 -24.29 4.93 -60.94
C LEU A 412 -25.55 4.54 -60.16
N GLN A 413 -26.70 5.21 -60.37
CA GLN A 413 -27.97 4.76 -59.80
C GLN A 413 -28.39 3.41 -60.38
N ALA A 414 -28.05 3.19 -61.65
CA ALA A 414 -28.29 1.93 -62.33
C ALA A 414 -27.41 0.80 -61.80
N LEU A 415 -26.13 1.10 -61.55
CA LEU A 415 -25.23 0.17 -60.87
C LEU A 415 -25.71 -0.16 -59.44
N ASP A 416 -26.29 0.82 -58.74
CA ASP A 416 -26.84 0.60 -57.39
C ASP A 416 -28.00 -0.39 -57.41
N GLN A 417 -28.96 -0.20 -58.30
CA GLN A 417 -30.08 -1.14 -58.46
C GLN A 417 -29.61 -2.53 -58.91
N ALA A 418 -28.68 -2.60 -59.88
CA ALA A 418 -28.16 -3.88 -60.36
C ALA A 418 -27.39 -4.64 -59.25
N SER A 419 -26.50 -3.97 -58.53
CA SER A 419 -25.71 -4.60 -57.45
C SER A 419 -26.57 -4.94 -56.22
N TYR A 420 -27.61 -4.16 -55.92
CA TYR A 420 -28.60 -4.51 -54.90
C TYR A 420 -29.36 -5.80 -55.24
N LEU A 421 -29.85 -5.91 -56.47
CA LEU A 421 -30.56 -7.10 -56.96
C LEU A 421 -29.64 -8.33 -57.00
N ALA A 422 -28.36 -8.15 -57.35
CA ALA A 422 -27.37 -9.23 -57.34
C ALA A 422 -27.08 -9.77 -55.93
N VAL A 423 -26.93 -8.90 -54.93
CA VAL A 423 -26.76 -9.32 -53.52
C VAL A 423 -28.01 -10.04 -53.00
N GLN A 424 -29.22 -9.55 -53.29
CA GLN A 424 -30.45 -10.26 -52.93
C GLN A 424 -30.56 -11.65 -53.57
N ALA A 425 -29.94 -11.86 -54.73
CA ALA A 425 -29.88 -13.14 -55.42
C ALA A 425 -28.72 -14.04 -54.95
N GLY A 426 -27.98 -13.67 -53.89
CA GLY A 426 -26.85 -14.45 -53.35
C GLY A 426 -25.56 -14.40 -54.17
N ARG A 427 -25.46 -13.51 -55.17
CA ARG A 427 -24.28 -13.38 -56.05
C ARG A 427 -23.29 -12.32 -55.54
N HIS A 428 -22.72 -12.56 -54.36
CA HIS A 428 -21.86 -11.59 -53.65
C HIS A 428 -20.57 -11.27 -54.40
N ASP A 429 -19.92 -12.28 -55.00
CA ASP A 429 -18.68 -12.08 -55.78
C ASP A 429 -18.89 -11.23 -57.04
N VAL A 430 -20.01 -11.44 -57.73
CA VAL A 430 -20.35 -10.69 -58.95
C VAL A 430 -20.63 -9.23 -58.60
N ALA A 431 -21.41 -8.99 -57.53
CA ALA A 431 -21.66 -7.65 -57.03
C ALA A 431 -20.36 -6.96 -56.61
N ARG A 432 -19.47 -7.66 -55.89
CA ARG A 432 -18.17 -7.13 -55.47
C ARG A 432 -17.30 -6.72 -56.65
N GLN A 433 -17.16 -7.58 -57.67
CA GLN A 433 -16.36 -7.27 -58.86
C GLN A 433 -16.88 -6.04 -59.60
N TRP A 434 -18.20 -5.91 -59.77
CA TRP A 434 -18.80 -4.74 -60.42
C TRP A 434 -18.52 -3.45 -59.64
N LEU A 435 -18.59 -3.52 -58.32
CA LEU A 435 -18.35 -2.39 -57.42
C LEU A 435 -16.86 -2.01 -57.34
N GLU A 436 -15.95 -2.99 -57.27
CA GLU A 436 -14.50 -2.77 -57.29
C GLU A 436 -14.07 -2.12 -58.62
N GLN A 437 -14.55 -2.62 -59.76
CA GLN A 437 -14.26 -2.04 -61.06
C GLN A 437 -14.78 -0.61 -61.19
N ALA A 438 -15.99 -0.33 -60.67
CA ALA A 438 -16.55 1.02 -60.64
C ALA A 438 -15.76 1.95 -59.71
N PHE A 439 -15.29 1.44 -58.56
CA PHE A 439 -14.51 2.18 -57.58
C PHE A 439 -13.14 2.58 -58.15
N ASP A 440 -12.44 1.63 -58.77
CA ASP A 440 -11.10 1.83 -59.32
C ASP A 440 -11.12 2.77 -60.53
N SER A 441 -12.05 2.56 -61.47
CA SER A 441 -12.17 3.39 -62.68
C SER A 441 -12.51 4.85 -62.39
N ARG A 442 -13.07 5.16 -61.21
CA ARG A 442 -13.49 6.50 -60.80
C ARG A 442 -12.67 7.08 -59.64
N GLY A 443 -11.56 6.44 -59.27
CA GLY A 443 -10.69 6.91 -58.19
C GLY A 443 -11.41 7.07 -56.85
N GLY A 444 -12.28 6.11 -56.51
CA GLY A 444 -13.00 6.06 -55.23
C GLY A 444 -14.29 6.88 -55.15
N ARG A 445 -14.66 7.61 -56.21
CA ARG A 445 -15.86 8.47 -56.21
C ARG A 445 -17.12 7.70 -56.65
N LEU A 446 -17.78 7.04 -55.69
CA LEU A 446 -19.08 6.39 -55.88
C LEU A 446 -20.17 6.96 -54.93
N PRO A 447 -21.47 6.83 -55.25
CA PRO A 447 -22.58 7.09 -54.33
C PRO A 447 -22.52 6.26 -53.05
N ALA A 448 -22.98 6.84 -51.93
CA ALA A 448 -22.98 6.19 -50.62
C ALA A 448 -23.56 4.77 -50.60
N PRO A 449 -24.71 4.44 -51.23
CA PRO A 449 -25.25 3.08 -51.21
C PRO A 449 -24.32 2.03 -51.82
N LEU A 450 -23.58 2.41 -52.88
CA LEU A 450 -22.59 1.54 -53.53
C LEU A 450 -21.35 1.36 -52.65
N LEU A 451 -20.90 2.43 -52.01
CA LEU A 451 -19.79 2.40 -51.06
C LEU A 451 -20.13 1.55 -49.83
N GLN A 452 -21.32 1.71 -49.24
CA GLN A 452 -21.79 0.88 -48.12
C GLN A 452 -21.87 -0.60 -48.51
N ARG A 453 -22.42 -0.90 -49.70
CA ARG A 453 -22.53 -2.28 -50.18
C ARG A 453 -21.15 -2.90 -50.39
N LEU A 454 -20.22 -2.16 -50.98
CA LEU A 454 -18.82 -2.60 -51.13
C LEU A 454 -18.15 -2.80 -49.75
N ALA A 455 -18.39 -1.91 -48.79
CA ALA A 455 -17.87 -2.04 -47.43
C ALA A 455 -18.44 -3.25 -46.71
N GLY A 456 -19.74 -3.50 -46.85
CA GLY A 456 -20.40 -4.70 -46.30
C GLY A 456 -19.79 -5.98 -46.87
N LEU A 457 -19.54 -6.02 -48.17
CA LEU A 457 -18.86 -7.15 -48.83
C LEU A 457 -17.40 -7.32 -48.35
N TYR A 458 -16.68 -6.23 -48.03
CA TYR A 458 -15.35 -6.31 -47.42
C TYR A 458 -15.35 -6.64 -45.93
N ALA A 459 -16.45 -6.40 -45.23
CA ALA A 459 -16.59 -6.72 -43.81
C ALA A 459 -16.86 -8.22 -43.56
N GLU A 460 -17.17 -9.01 -44.61
CA GLU A 460 -17.37 -10.46 -44.51
C GLU A 460 -16.05 -11.19 -44.15
N ALA A 461 -16.14 -12.22 -43.29
CA ALA A 461 -14.97 -12.90 -42.72
C ALA A 461 -14.12 -13.67 -43.75
N ASP A 462 -14.74 -14.15 -44.83
CA ASP A 462 -14.09 -14.92 -45.90
C ASP A 462 -13.79 -14.08 -47.16
N ALA A 463 -14.15 -12.79 -47.15
CA ALA A 463 -13.91 -11.91 -48.28
C ALA A 463 -12.42 -11.54 -48.42
N PRO A 464 -11.87 -11.53 -49.64
CA PRO A 464 -10.55 -10.97 -49.92
C PRO A 464 -10.51 -9.48 -49.54
N LEU A 465 -9.57 -9.11 -48.67
CA LEU A 465 -9.43 -7.74 -48.17
C LEU A 465 -8.25 -7.04 -48.87
N ASP A 466 -8.56 -6.06 -49.71
CA ASP A 466 -7.57 -5.14 -50.27
C ASP A 466 -7.40 -3.93 -49.33
N MET A 467 -6.25 -3.85 -48.67
CA MET A 467 -5.97 -2.82 -47.67
C MET A 467 -6.02 -1.39 -48.25
N ALA A 468 -5.52 -1.18 -49.46
CA ALA A 468 -5.51 0.15 -50.05
C ALA A 468 -6.94 0.60 -50.39
N ARG A 469 -7.75 -0.32 -50.92
CA ARG A 469 -9.16 -0.03 -51.25
C ARG A 469 -10.01 0.15 -49.99
N ALA A 470 -9.83 -0.70 -48.97
CA ALA A 470 -10.54 -0.60 -47.70
C ALA A 470 -10.24 0.73 -46.97
N GLN A 471 -8.99 1.18 -46.98
CA GLN A 471 -8.60 2.48 -46.41
C GLN A 471 -9.24 3.65 -47.15
N ALA A 472 -9.19 3.64 -48.49
CA ALA A 472 -9.81 4.68 -49.31
C ALA A 472 -11.34 4.74 -49.13
N LEU A 473 -11.98 3.60 -48.84
CA LEU A 473 -13.42 3.50 -48.67
C LEU A 473 -13.91 4.18 -47.39
N LEU A 474 -13.14 4.10 -46.30
CA LEU A 474 -13.55 4.51 -44.95
C LEU A 474 -13.96 5.98 -44.82
N ALA A 475 -13.37 6.88 -45.61
CA ALA A 475 -13.69 8.30 -45.61
C ALA A 475 -15.10 8.61 -46.13
N HIS A 476 -15.78 7.63 -46.73
CA HIS A 476 -17.06 7.81 -47.42
C HIS A 476 -18.20 6.93 -46.86
N LEU A 477 -17.96 6.23 -45.75
CA LEU A 477 -18.94 5.32 -45.13
C LEU A 477 -19.73 5.98 -43.99
N ASP A 478 -20.86 5.36 -43.65
CA ASP A 478 -21.69 5.74 -42.50
C ASP A 478 -21.17 5.04 -41.24
N GLY A 479 -21.65 5.45 -40.06
CA GLY A 479 -21.09 4.98 -38.80
C GLY A 479 -21.08 3.45 -38.64
N ASP A 480 -22.14 2.77 -39.09
CA ASP A 480 -22.27 1.31 -38.90
C ASP A 480 -21.42 0.52 -39.90
N SER A 481 -21.44 0.89 -41.18
CA SER A 481 -20.61 0.22 -42.21
C SER A 481 -19.13 0.55 -42.03
N ARG A 482 -18.81 1.78 -41.59
CA ARG A 482 -17.48 2.18 -41.17
C ARG A 482 -17.00 1.31 -40.01
N ALA A 483 -17.81 1.15 -38.96
CA ALA A 483 -17.45 0.31 -37.82
C ALA A 483 -17.28 -1.17 -38.19
N ALA A 484 -18.11 -1.72 -39.09
CA ALA A 484 -17.98 -3.09 -39.57
C ALA A 484 -16.63 -3.31 -40.29
N LEU A 485 -16.26 -2.40 -41.21
CA LEU A 485 -14.99 -2.47 -41.93
C LEU A 485 -13.78 -2.24 -41.00
N LEU A 486 -13.87 -1.27 -40.07
CA LEU A 486 -12.84 -1.06 -39.05
C LEU A 486 -12.69 -2.28 -38.13
N GLY A 487 -13.79 -2.96 -37.81
CA GLY A 487 -13.80 -4.21 -37.04
C GLY A 487 -13.05 -5.33 -37.75
N ARG A 488 -13.23 -5.46 -39.07
CA ARG A 488 -12.50 -6.41 -39.92
C ARG A 488 -11.01 -6.06 -40.02
N LEU A 489 -10.67 -4.78 -40.11
CA LEU A 489 -9.28 -4.30 -40.10
C LEU A 489 -8.60 -4.57 -38.75
N ALA A 490 -9.34 -4.42 -37.65
CA ALA A 490 -8.86 -4.79 -36.32
C ALA A 490 -8.58 -6.30 -36.20
N GLU A 491 -9.46 -7.16 -36.73
CA GLU A 491 -9.27 -8.62 -36.76
C GLU A 491 -8.06 -9.07 -37.58
N SER A 492 -7.75 -8.35 -38.66
CA SER A 492 -6.56 -8.62 -39.50
C SER A 492 -5.25 -8.03 -38.94
N GLY A 493 -5.25 -7.47 -37.72
CA GLY A 493 -4.05 -7.02 -37.01
C GLY A 493 -3.68 -5.53 -37.17
N HIS A 494 -4.49 -4.72 -37.85
CA HIS A 494 -4.18 -3.32 -38.17
C HIS A 494 -4.57 -2.31 -37.07
N CYS A 495 -4.52 -2.72 -35.81
CA CYS A 495 -5.07 -1.96 -34.69
C CYS A 495 -4.39 -0.60 -34.40
N ALA A 496 -3.11 -0.44 -34.70
CA ALA A 496 -2.44 0.85 -34.53
C ALA A 496 -3.04 1.93 -35.44
N TRP A 497 -3.32 1.56 -36.69
CA TRP A 497 -3.93 2.43 -37.68
C TRP A 497 -5.40 2.73 -37.34
N VAL A 498 -6.18 1.69 -37.02
CA VAL A 498 -7.60 1.83 -36.64
C VAL A 498 -7.79 2.79 -35.46
N ARG A 499 -6.89 2.77 -34.46
CA ARG A 499 -6.96 3.72 -33.33
C ARG A 499 -6.74 5.18 -33.76
N GLY A 500 -5.86 5.44 -34.73
CA GLY A 500 -5.63 6.79 -35.26
C GLY A 500 -6.85 7.32 -36.00
N GLU A 501 -7.53 6.46 -36.78
CA GLU A 501 -8.71 6.83 -37.57
C GLU A 501 -9.97 7.12 -36.77
N ILE A 502 -10.11 6.57 -35.56
CA ILE A 502 -11.28 6.79 -34.68
C ILE A 502 -11.04 7.96 -33.71
N ALA A 503 -9.81 8.47 -33.60
CA ALA A 503 -9.43 9.47 -32.59
C ALA A 503 -10.13 10.83 -32.75
N ASP A 504 -10.49 11.22 -33.98
CA ASP A 504 -10.92 12.59 -34.34
C ASP A 504 -12.42 12.76 -34.70
N THR A 505 -13.25 11.70 -34.61
CA THR A 505 -14.69 11.75 -34.97
C THR A 505 -15.62 11.37 -33.81
N THR A 506 -16.86 11.86 -33.84
CA THR A 506 -17.93 11.51 -32.88
C THR A 506 -18.14 10.01 -32.84
N ARG A 507 -17.82 9.36 -31.71
CA ARG A 507 -17.67 7.89 -31.60
C ARG A 507 -19.01 7.18 -31.54
N ASN A 508 -19.40 6.49 -32.62
CA ASN A 508 -20.55 5.57 -32.63
C ASN A 508 -20.31 4.40 -31.64
N PRO A 509 -21.34 3.88 -30.93
CA PRO A 509 -21.25 2.66 -30.12
C PRO A 509 -20.45 1.50 -30.77
N ALA A 510 -20.63 1.25 -32.07
CA ALA A 510 -19.92 0.18 -32.78
C ALA A 510 -18.42 0.45 -32.97
N GLU A 511 -18.01 1.71 -33.15
CA GLU A 511 -16.60 2.10 -33.23
C GLU A 511 -15.91 2.00 -31.86
N LEU A 512 -16.64 2.31 -30.78
CA LEU A 512 -16.18 2.07 -29.41
C LEU A 512 -15.89 0.59 -29.17
N ARG A 513 -16.75 -0.32 -29.66
CA ARG A 513 -16.48 -1.77 -29.61
C ARG A 513 -15.19 -2.14 -30.35
N VAL A 514 -14.92 -1.53 -31.52
CA VAL A 514 -13.68 -1.77 -32.27
C VAL A 514 -12.45 -1.26 -31.51
N LEU A 515 -12.53 -0.08 -30.89
CA LEU A 515 -11.47 0.42 -30.02
C LEU A 515 -11.22 -0.52 -28.84
N GLY A 516 -12.28 -1.05 -28.23
CA GLY A 516 -12.19 -2.08 -27.19
C GLY A 516 -11.45 -3.32 -27.67
N ARG A 517 -11.78 -3.83 -28.85
CA ARG A 517 -11.10 -4.98 -29.48
C ARG A 517 -9.62 -4.70 -29.68
N CYS A 518 -9.27 -3.52 -30.18
CA CYS A 518 -7.89 -3.14 -30.41
C CYS A 518 -7.09 -2.85 -29.14
N ALA A 519 -7.75 -2.44 -28.05
CA ALA A 519 -7.11 -2.20 -26.76
C ALA A 519 -6.87 -3.51 -25.99
N MET A 520 -7.78 -4.48 -26.10
CA MET A 520 -7.81 -5.70 -25.27
C MET A 520 -6.44 -6.42 -25.11
N PRO A 521 -5.65 -6.68 -26.17
CA PRO A 521 -4.41 -7.45 -26.03
C PRO A 521 -3.30 -6.77 -25.22
N VAL A 522 -3.30 -5.43 -25.14
CA VAL A 522 -2.20 -4.65 -24.53
C VAL A 522 -2.68 -3.86 -23.31
N ARG A 523 -3.94 -3.39 -23.33
CA ARG A 523 -4.54 -2.50 -22.34
C ARG A 523 -5.98 -2.95 -22.03
N PRO A 524 -6.17 -4.09 -21.35
CA PRO A 524 -7.51 -4.64 -21.07
C PRO A 524 -8.38 -3.68 -20.26
N GLY A 525 -7.81 -2.90 -19.32
CA GLY A 525 -8.54 -1.87 -18.58
C GLY A 525 -9.10 -0.75 -19.47
N GLU A 526 -8.39 -0.37 -20.54
CA GLU A 526 -8.91 0.60 -21.52
C GLU A 526 -10.04 -0.02 -22.36
N ALA A 527 -9.92 -1.31 -22.70
CA ALA A 527 -10.97 -2.04 -23.40
C ALA A 527 -12.28 -2.10 -22.60
N VAL A 528 -12.20 -2.27 -21.27
CA VAL A 528 -13.36 -2.20 -20.37
C VAL A 528 -14.09 -0.86 -20.52
N VAL A 529 -13.36 0.25 -20.52
CA VAL A 529 -13.95 1.60 -20.67
C VAL A 529 -14.68 1.72 -22.01
N TYR A 530 -14.06 1.28 -23.11
CA TYR A 530 -14.70 1.34 -24.43
C TYR A 530 -15.95 0.48 -24.54
N TYR A 531 -15.93 -0.77 -24.05
CA TYR A 531 -17.09 -1.64 -24.10
C TYR A 531 -18.23 -1.18 -23.17
N GLN A 532 -17.91 -0.62 -22.00
CA GLN A 532 -18.92 0.00 -21.12
C GLN A 532 -19.56 1.22 -21.78
N ALA A 533 -18.75 2.07 -22.42
CA ALA A 533 -19.26 3.23 -23.16
C ALA A 533 -20.15 2.80 -24.35
N ALA A 534 -19.78 1.74 -25.08
CA ALA A 534 -20.59 1.18 -26.15
C ALA A 534 -21.94 0.64 -25.63
N LEU A 535 -21.93 -0.11 -24.52
CA LEU A 535 -23.15 -0.64 -23.89
C LEU A 535 -24.06 0.47 -23.36
N ALA A 536 -23.50 1.54 -22.78
CA ALA A 536 -24.26 2.69 -22.30
C ALA A 536 -25.00 3.41 -23.45
N GLN A 537 -24.49 3.29 -24.68
CA GLN A 537 -25.11 3.82 -25.89
C GLN A 537 -25.97 2.77 -26.65
N GLY A 538 -26.22 1.61 -26.04
CA GLY A 538 -27.15 0.59 -26.55
C GLY A 538 -26.52 -0.60 -27.28
N ASP A 539 -25.20 -0.68 -27.43
CA ASP A 539 -24.54 -1.78 -28.15
C ASP A 539 -24.46 -3.08 -27.34
N GLN A 540 -25.47 -3.94 -27.45
CA GLN A 540 -25.49 -5.23 -26.74
C GLN A 540 -24.38 -6.20 -27.18
N ALA A 541 -23.84 -6.06 -28.39
CA ALA A 541 -22.76 -6.93 -28.87
C ALA A 541 -21.45 -6.72 -28.12
N SER A 542 -21.30 -5.61 -27.39
CA SER A 542 -20.16 -5.35 -26.50
C SER A 542 -20.23 -6.11 -25.16
N ARG A 543 -21.35 -6.77 -24.82
CA ARG A 543 -21.53 -7.44 -23.51
C ARG A 543 -20.58 -8.61 -23.29
N LEU A 544 -20.45 -9.51 -24.27
CA LEU A 544 -19.55 -10.66 -24.18
C LEU A 544 -18.06 -10.24 -24.18
N PRO A 545 -17.60 -9.38 -25.11
CA PRO A 545 -16.24 -8.83 -25.06
C PRO A 545 -15.92 -8.08 -23.77
N LEU A 546 -16.90 -7.39 -23.16
CA LEU A 546 -16.74 -6.76 -21.87
C LEU A 546 -16.41 -7.78 -20.76
N ALA A 547 -17.08 -8.94 -20.74
CA ALA A 547 -16.81 -9.97 -19.74
C ALA A 547 -15.36 -10.48 -19.83
N TYR A 548 -14.86 -10.70 -21.06
CA TYR A 548 -13.45 -11.03 -21.29
C TYR A 548 -12.50 -9.91 -20.86
N ALA A 549 -12.83 -8.66 -21.16
CA ALA A 549 -12.00 -7.51 -20.81
C ALA A 549 -11.94 -7.28 -19.29
N LEU A 550 -13.05 -7.47 -18.57
CA LEU A 550 -13.11 -7.35 -17.11
C LEU A 550 -12.25 -8.41 -16.43
N GLU A 551 -12.33 -9.66 -16.88
CA GLU A 551 -11.47 -10.74 -16.39
C GLU A 551 -9.99 -10.44 -16.64
N ALA A 552 -9.64 -10.04 -17.87
CA ALA A 552 -8.27 -9.68 -18.23
C ALA A 552 -7.74 -8.43 -17.49
N ALA A 553 -8.63 -7.54 -17.05
CA ALA A 553 -8.31 -6.37 -16.24
C ALA A 553 -8.24 -6.66 -14.72
N GLY A 554 -8.58 -7.90 -14.29
CA GLY A 554 -8.54 -8.33 -12.89
C GLY A 554 -9.83 -8.09 -12.09
N ASP A 555 -10.94 -7.71 -12.73
CA ASP A 555 -12.26 -7.53 -12.09
C ASP A 555 -13.16 -8.76 -12.31
N ALA A 556 -12.76 -9.89 -11.71
CA ALA A 556 -13.47 -11.16 -11.79
C ALA A 556 -14.94 -11.08 -11.28
N PRO A 557 -15.27 -10.39 -10.18
CA PRO A 557 -16.66 -10.24 -9.74
C PRO A 557 -17.56 -9.51 -10.75
N ALA A 558 -17.06 -8.47 -11.43
CA ALA A 558 -17.83 -7.80 -12.48
C ALA A 558 -17.98 -8.67 -13.72
N ALA A 559 -16.93 -9.37 -14.14
CA ALA A 559 -17.00 -10.33 -15.24
C ALA A 559 -18.04 -11.42 -14.94
N TRP A 560 -18.02 -11.98 -13.72
CA TRP A 560 -18.95 -13.01 -13.27
C TRP A 560 -20.43 -12.58 -13.36
N ARG A 561 -20.74 -11.32 -13.02
CA ARG A 561 -22.11 -10.79 -13.17
C ARG A 561 -22.62 -10.86 -14.61
N ILE A 562 -21.74 -10.71 -15.60
CA ILE A 562 -22.09 -10.84 -17.01
C ILE A 562 -22.18 -12.32 -17.40
N TRP A 563 -21.19 -13.14 -17.02
CA TRP A 563 -21.15 -14.56 -17.37
C TRP A 563 -22.40 -15.33 -16.90
N ARG A 564 -22.91 -15.04 -15.70
CA ARG A 564 -24.11 -15.72 -15.16
C ARG A 564 -25.41 -15.41 -15.93
N GLU A 565 -25.43 -14.32 -16.69
CA GLU A 565 -26.60 -13.90 -17.48
C GLU A 565 -26.57 -14.46 -18.90
N LEU A 566 -25.41 -14.96 -19.35
CA LEU A 566 -25.24 -15.58 -20.65
C LEU A 566 -25.61 -17.07 -20.60
N ALA A 567 -26.28 -17.57 -21.64
CA ALA A 567 -26.66 -18.97 -21.69
C ALA A 567 -25.42 -19.85 -21.95
N PRO A 568 -25.19 -20.96 -21.20
CA PRO A 568 -24.01 -21.81 -21.39
C PRO A 568 -23.84 -22.38 -22.81
N ALA A 569 -24.94 -22.54 -23.55
CA ALA A 569 -24.95 -22.98 -24.94
C ALA A 569 -24.37 -21.95 -25.93
N GLN A 570 -24.30 -20.67 -25.54
CA GLN A 570 -23.72 -19.58 -26.33
C GLN A 570 -22.21 -19.45 -26.12
N LEU A 571 -21.64 -20.17 -25.14
CA LEU A 571 -20.22 -20.12 -24.82
C LEU A 571 -19.47 -21.24 -25.52
N ASP A 572 -18.35 -20.90 -26.12
CA ASP A 572 -17.36 -21.85 -26.61
C ASP A 572 -16.51 -22.40 -25.45
N ASN A 573 -15.51 -23.23 -25.75
CA ASN A 573 -14.65 -23.82 -24.72
C ASN A 573 -13.90 -22.74 -23.92
N ILE A 574 -13.39 -21.72 -24.62
CA ILE A 574 -12.64 -20.61 -24.02
C ILE A 574 -13.54 -19.78 -23.11
N GLY A 575 -14.77 -19.50 -23.54
CA GLY A 575 -15.78 -18.79 -22.75
C GLY A 575 -16.16 -19.55 -21.49
N ARG A 576 -16.32 -20.87 -21.55
CA ARG A 576 -16.60 -21.69 -20.36
C ARG A 576 -15.44 -21.68 -19.37
N LEU A 577 -14.20 -21.84 -19.82
CA LEU A 577 -13.02 -21.79 -18.94
C LEU A 577 -12.81 -20.40 -18.33
N THR A 578 -13.08 -19.34 -19.10
CA THR A 578 -12.97 -17.95 -18.61
C THR A 578 -14.08 -17.62 -17.62
N ALA A 579 -15.32 -18.06 -17.86
CA ALA A 579 -16.41 -17.96 -16.89
C ALA A 579 -16.10 -18.72 -15.59
N ALA A 580 -15.45 -19.89 -15.68
CA ALA A 580 -14.99 -20.64 -14.51
C ALA A 580 -13.93 -19.86 -13.71
N ARG A 581 -12.96 -19.21 -14.37
CA ARG A 581 -11.98 -18.32 -13.71
C ARG A 581 -12.64 -17.12 -13.03
N SER A 582 -13.54 -16.42 -13.72
CA SER A 582 -14.27 -15.29 -13.13
C SER A 582 -15.14 -15.72 -11.94
N ALA A 583 -15.81 -16.86 -12.02
CA ALA A 583 -16.62 -17.40 -10.91
C ALA A 583 -15.74 -17.74 -9.70
N LEU A 584 -14.57 -18.37 -9.93
CA LEU A 584 -13.62 -18.67 -8.87
C LEU A 584 -13.10 -17.37 -8.22
N GLY A 585 -12.73 -16.37 -9.02
CA GLY A 585 -12.29 -15.06 -8.53
C GLY A 585 -13.38 -14.26 -7.80
N ALA A 586 -14.65 -14.54 -8.09
CA ALA A 586 -15.81 -14.00 -7.37
C ALA A 586 -16.16 -14.78 -6.08
N GLY A 587 -15.45 -15.85 -5.75
CA GLY A 587 -15.71 -16.70 -4.58
C GLY A 587 -16.79 -17.77 -4.77
N GLU A 588 -17.25 -17.99 -6.01
CA GLU A 588 -18.37 -18.88 -6.35
C GLU A 588 -17.87 -20.26 -6.82
N ALA A 589 -17.24 -21.02 -5.92
CA ALA A 589 -16.56 -22.29 -6.24
C ALA A 589 -17.48 -23.33 -6.91
N GLN A 590 -18.74 -23.47 -6.49
CA GLN A 590 -19.69 -24.40 -7.12
C GLN A 590 -20.05 -23.99 -8.55
N ALA A 591 -20.19 -22.70 -8.81
CA ALA A 591 -20.48 -22.21 -10.16
C ALA A 591 -19.26 -22.39 -11.07
N ALA A 592 -18.06 -22.11 -10.55
CA ALA A 592 -16.81 -22.35 -11.25
C ALA A 592 -16.66 -23.82 -11.66
N GLU A 593 -16.95 -24.76 -10.74
CA GLU A 593 -16.91 -26.19 -11.01
C GLU A 593 -17.84 -26.59 -12.15
N ARG A 594 -19.08 -26.09 -12.17
CA ARG A 594 -20.03 -26.38 -13.26
C ARG A 594 -19.53 -25.90 -14.63
N TYR A 595 -18.98 -24.69 -14.71
CA TYR A 595 -18.46 -24.15 -15.96
C TYR A 595 -17.20 -24.90 -16.42
N TRP A 596 -16.32 -25.26 -15.49
CA TRP A 596 -15.11 -26.04 -15.77
C TRP A 596 -15.43 -27.45 -16.25
N GLN A 597 -16.37 -28.17 -15.61
CA GLN A 597 -16.82 -29.49 -16.04
C GLN A 597 -17.51 -29.47 -17.41
N ALA A 598 -18.20 -28.39 -17.75
CA ALA A 598 -18.81 -28.20 -19.06
C ALA A 598 -17.78 -27.87 -20.17
N ALA A 599 -16.53 -27.55 -19.79
CA ALA A 599 -15.43 -27.31 -20.70
C ALA A 599 -14.59 -28.58 -20.93
N GLN A 600 -13.90 -28.63 -22.07
CA GLN A 600 -12.88 -29.62 -22.37
C GLN A 600 -11.53 -29.12 -21.83
N SER A 601 -11.02 -29.77 -20.79
CA SER A 601 -9.70 -29.49 -20.19
C SER A 601 -8.62 -30.26 -20.93
N THR A 602 -7.73 -29.56 -21.64
CA THR A 602 -6.72 -30.19 -22.52
C THR A 602 -5.29 -29.74 -22.21
N SER A 603 -5.12 -28.65 -21.48
CA SER A 603 -3.82 -28.11 -21.09
C SER A 603 -3.55 -28.24 -19.59
N ALA A 604 -2.29 -28.07 -19.17
CA ALA A 604 -1.94 -27.99 -17.76
C ALA A 604 -2.67 -26.83 -17.05
N ASP A 605 -2.85 -25.69 -17.71
CA ASP A 605 -3.55 -24.53 -17.15
C ASP A 605 -5.04 -24.84 -16.86
N ASP A 606 -5.69 -25.59 -17.75
CA ASP A 606 -7.09 -26.00 -17.57
C ASP A 606 -7.25 -26.92 -16.35
N TRP A 607 -6.35 -27.90 -16.20
CA TRP A 607 -6.37 -28.82 -15.05
C TRP A 607 -5.96 -28.12 -13.75
N ALA A 608 -5.02 -27.19 -13.80
CA ALA A 608 -4.63 -26.37 -12.65
C ALA A 608 -5.78 -25.46 -12.18
N LEU A 609 -6.56 -24.89 -13.11
CA LEU A 609 -7.80 -24.20 -12.78
C LEU A 609 -8.79 -25.13 -12.06
N GLY A 610 -8.99 -26.34 -12.56
CA GLY A 610 -9.82 -27.35 -11.90
C GLY A 610 -9.34 -27.69 -10.49
N ALA A 611 -8.02 -27.77 -10.29
CA ALA A 611 -7.43 -27.97 -8.96
C ALA A 611 -7.69 -26.78 -8.02
N ALA A 612 -7.54 -25.55 -8.51
CA ALA A 612 -7.82 -24.34 -7.73
C ALA A 612 -9.30 -24.25 -7.33
N ILE A 613 -10.22 -24.65 -8.21
CA ILE A 613 -11.66 -24.73 -7.91
C ILE A 613 -11.94 -25.76 -6.81
N ALA A 614 -11.38 -26.97 -6.91
CA ALA A 614 -11.54 -28.00 -5.89
C ALA A 614 -10.98 -27.55 -4.52
N GLN A 615 -9.82 -26.87 -4.53
CA GLN A 615 -9.22 -26.31 -3.33
C GLN A 615 -10.11 -25.24 -2.69
N ALA A 616 -10.67 -24.32 -3.49
CA ALA A 616 -11.61 -23.31 -3.00
C ALA A 616 -12.92 -23.91 -2.47
N GLY A 617 -13.35 -25.05 -3.01
CA GLY A 617 -14.46 -25.85 -2.51
C GLY A 617 -14.16 -26.67 -1.24
N GLY A 618 -12.91 -26.70 -0.77
CA GLY A 618 -12.47 -27.43 0.42
C GLY A 618 -12.10 -28.90 0.18
N ASP A 619 -12.09 -29.39 -1.07
CA ASP A 619 -11.72 -30.77 -1.41
C ASP A 619 -10.24 -30.86 -1.84
N LEU A 620 -9.37 -30.92 -0.84
CA LEU A 620 -7.92 -31.03 -1.03
C LEU A 620 -7.47 -32.32 -1.74
N PRO A 621 -8.04 -33.51 -1.45
CA PRO A 621 -7.73 -34.72 -2.21
C PRO A 621 -8.01 -34.60 -3.71
N LEU A 622 -9.17 -34.07 -4.08
CA LEU A 622 -9.52 -33.83 -5.49
C LEU A 622 -8.63 -32.78 -6.13
N ALA A 623 -8.32 -31.70 -5.41
CA ALA A 623 -7.38 -30.68 -5.88
C ALA A 623 -6.01 -31.29 -6.19
N LEU A 624 -5.48 -32.13 -5.30
CA LEU A 624 -4.19 -32.81 -5.49
C LEU A 624 -4.22 -33.78 -6.69
N GLN A 625 -5.32 -34.51 -6.88
CA GLN A 625 -5.50 -35.36 -8.05
C GLN A 625 -5.47 -34.55 -9.36
N ARG A 626 -6.18 -33.41 -9.40
CA ARG A 626 -6.22 -32.53 -10.57
C ARG A 626 -4.87 -31.86 -10.84
N GLN A 627 -4.10 -31.53 -9.80
CA GLN A 627 -2.71 -31.08 -9.97
C GLN A 627 -1.84 -32.14 -10.64
N ARG A 628 -1.96 -33.42 -10.25
CA ARG A 628 -1.23 -34.51 -10.92
C ARG A 628 -1.58 -34.60 -12.40
N LEU A 629 -2.86 -34.51 -12.74
CA LEU A 629 -3.31 -34.47 -14.14
C LEU A 629 -2.78 -33.24 -14.88
N ALA A 630 -2.71 -32.07 -14.25
CA ALA A 630 -2.09 -30.88 -14.83
C ALA A 630 -0.61 -31.12 -15.16
N LEU A 631 0.12 -31.79 -14.25
CA LEU A 631 1.52 -32.12 -14.42
C LEU A 631 1.78 -33.19 -15.49
N ASP A 632 0.75 -33.92 -15.93
CA ASP A 632 0.83 -34.83 -17.08
C ASP A 632 0.69 -34.09 -18.44
N GLN A 633 0.23 -32.83 -18.46
CA GLN A 633 -0.12 -32.07 -19.68
C GLN A 633 0.90 -30.98 -20.05
N ARG A 634 2.15 -31.35 -20.34
CA ARG A 634 3.26 -30.41 -20.67
C ARG A 634 3.38 -29.25 -19.66
N PRO A 635 3.66 -29.55 -18.38
CA PRO A 635 3.72 -28.53 -17.34
C PRO A 635 4.88 -27.56 -17.50
N GLN A 636 4.70 -26.39 -16.91
CA GLN A 636 5.73 -25.36 -16.74
C GLN A 636 6.09 -25.20 -15.26
N ALA A 637 7.13 -24.44 -14.93
CA ALA A 637 7.58 -24.28 -13.54
C ALA A 637 6.46 -23.77 -12.60
N GLY A 638 5.62 -22.84 -13.07
CA GLY A 638 4.46 -22.33 -12.31
C GLY A 638 3.45 -23.41 -11.93
N HIS A 639 3.29 -24.45 -12.76
CA HIS A 639 2.39 -25.57 -12.47
C HIS A 639 2.94 -26.42 -11.31
N TYR A 640 4.23 -26.71 -11.31
CA TYR A 640 4.89 -27.41 -10.20
C TYR A 640 4.83 -26.59 -8.90
N TYR A 641 5.00 -25.27 -8.99
CA TYR A 641 4.88 -24.38 -7.82
C TYR A 641 3.45 -24.38 -7.24
N GLY A 642 2.42 -24.26 -8.09
CA GLY A 642 1.03 -24.34 -7.66
C GLY A 642 0.68 -25.71 -7.06
N ALA A 643 1.12 -26.79 -7.70
CA ALA A 643 0.94 -28.15 -7.19
C ALA A 643 1.62 -28.37 -5.84
N ALA A 644 2.83 -27.81 -5.66
CA ALA A 644 3.54 -27.87 -4.39
C ALA A 644 2.76 -27.19 -3.26
N ALA A 645 2.12 -26.04 -3.52
CA ALA A 645 1.27 -25.36 -2.54
C ALA A 645 0.04 -26.20 -2.16
N THR A 646 -0.64 -26.80 -3.14
CA THR A 646 -1.78 -27.69 -2.88
C THR A 646 -1.37 -28.93 -2.08
N ALA A 647 -0.23 -29.57 -2.41
CA ALA A 647 0.29 -30.70 -1.65
C ALA A 647 0.62 -30.33 -0.19
N GLN A 648 1.15 -29.13 0.04
CA GLN A 648 1.39 -28.64 1.41
C GLN A 648 0.09 -28.49 2.19
N LEU A 649 -0.96 -27.91 1.59
CA LEU A 649 -2.26 -27.77 2.24
C LEU A 649 -2.89 -29.14 2.54
N ALA A 650 -2.68 -30.13 1.66
CA ALA A 650 -3.13 -31.51 1.86
C ALA A 650 -2.29 -32.29 2.89
N GLY A 651 -1.23 -31.70 3.46
CA GLY A 651 -0.34 -32.34 4.43
C GLY A 651 0.77 -33.22 3.82
N ASP A 652 0.84 -33.35 2.48
CA ASP A 652 1.87 -34.11 1.77
C ASP A 652 3.14 -33.27 1.58
N THR A 653 3.86 -33.10 2.68
CA THR A 653 5.07 -32.25 2.77
C THR A 653 6.19 -32.77 1.86
N GLN A 654 6.30 -34.09 1.71
CA GLN A 654 7.34 -34.72 0.87
C GLN A 654 7.09 -34.43 -0.61
N GLN A 655 5.88 -34.69 -1.11
CA GLN A 655 5.54 -34.42 -2.51
C GLN A 655 5.59 -32.93 -2.83
N SER A 656 5.12 -32.10 -1.90
CA SER A 656 5.22 -30.65 -2.02
C SER A 656 6.66 -30.18 -2.20
N THR A 657 7.59 -30.71 -1.39
CA THR A 657 9.02 -30.37 -1.50
C THR A 657 9.63 -30.85 -2.82
N ALA A 658 9.23 -32.04 -3.31
CA ALA A 658 9.69 -32.57 -4.59
C ALA A 658 9.22 -31.72 -5.77
N TRP A 659 7.94 -31.32 -5.81
CA TRP A 659 7.43 -30.44 -6.87
C TRP A 659 8.01 -29.03 -6.80
N LEU A 660 8.21 -28.48 -5.59
CA LEU A 660 8.86 -27.18 -5.43
C LEU A 660 10.32 -27.21 -5.92
N ALA A 661 11.04 -28.31 -5.68
CA ALA A 661 12.38 -28.51 -6.22
C ALA A 661 12.38 -28.51 -7.76
N GLU A 662 11.38 -29.14 -8.38
CA GLU A 662 11.25 -29.18 -9.84
C GLU A 662 10.90 -27.80 -10.42
N ALA A 663 10.04 -27.02 -9.76
CA ALA A 663 9.77 -25.63 -10.14
C ALA A 663 11.04 -24.78 -10.13
N ALA A 664 11.85 -24.87 -9.06
CA ALA A 664 13.13 -24.18 -8.96
C ALA A 664 14.18 -24.69 -9.97
N ARG A 665 14.12 -25.97 -10.36
CA ARG A 665 15.00 -26.55 -11.38
C ARG A 665 14.67 -26.04 -12.80
N LEU A 666 13.39 -25.92 -13.11
CA LEU A 666 12.90 -25.44 -14.42
C LEU A 666 13.12 -23.93 -14.59
N GLU A 667 12.93 -23.15 -13.52
CA GLU A 667 13.18 -21.69 -13.51
C GLU A 667 14.14 -21.27 -12.39
N PRO A 668 15.46 -21.54 -12.53
CA PRO A 668 16.45 -21.27 -11.49
C PRO A 668 16.73 -19.78 -11.25
N ALA A 669 16.24 -18.91 -12.15
CA ALA A 669 16.32 -17.46 -12.03
C ALA A 669 15.10 -16.84 -11.32
N ASN A 670 14.05 -17.62 -11.04
CA ASN A 670 12.85 -17.13 -10.35
C ASN A 670 13.14 -17.02 -8.84
N PRO A 671 13.22 -15.80 -8.27
CA PRO A 671 13.64 -15.63 -6.86
C PRO A 671 12.71 -16.32 -5.88
N ARG A 672 11.39 -16.28 -6.15
CA ARG A 672 10.36 -16.80 -5.26
C ARG A 672 10.46 -18.32 -5.10
N TYR A 673 10.64 -19.04 -6.21
CA TYR A 673 10.76 -20.50 -6.19
C TYR A 673 12.00 -20.93 -5.41
N ASN A 674 13.12 -20.23 -5.61
CA ASN A 674 14.36 -20.48 -4.88
C ASN A 674 14.19 -20.21 -3.38
N ALA A 675 13.59 -19.09 -2.99
CA ALA A 675 13.39 -18.73 -1.59
C ALA A 675 12.52 -19.75 -0.86
N ASP A 676 11.37 -20.11 -1.43
CA ASP A 676 10.45 -21.08 -0.83
C ASP A 676 11.10 -22.47 -0.74
N TYR A 677 11.82 -22.90 -1.79
CA TYR A 677 12.54 -24.16 -1.78
C TYR A 677 13.65 -24.17 -0.72
N ALA A 678 14.40 -23.07 -0.61
CA ALA A 678 15.46 -22.92 0.37
C ALA A 678 14.94 -23.02 1.81
N MET A 679 13.82 -22.34 2.11
CA MET A 679 13.17 -22.40 3.41
C MET A 679 12.65 -23.80 3.73
N ARG A 680 12.13 -24.51 2.71
CA ARG A 680 11.69 -25.90 2.84
C ARG A 680 12.83 -26.85 3.24
N LEU A 681 13.96 -26.74 2.54
CA LEU A 681 15.17 -27.50 2.88
C LEU A 681 15.69 -27.13 4.28
N ALA A 682 15.65 -25.85 4.65
CA ALA A 682 16.10 -25.41 5.97
C ALA A 682 15.23 -25.96 7.12
N ALA A 683 13.98 -26.30 6.85
CA ALA A 683 13.07 -26.92 7.81
C ALA A 683 13.09 -28.47 7.81
N ALA A 684 13.93 -29.10 6.98
CA ALA A 684 14.02 -30.56 6.90
C ALA A 684 14.46 -31.20 8.23
N GLU A 685 14.04 -32.45 8.46
CA GLU A 685 14.35 -33.18 9.71
C GLU A 685 15.84 -33.55 9.81
N SER A 686 16.48 -33.91 8.70
CA SER A 686 17.87 -34.32 8.67
C SER A 686 18.83 -33.13 8.55
N ALA A 687 19.95 -33.17 9.28
CA ALA A 687 20.97 -32.13 9.20
C ALA A 687 21.63 -32.05 7.81
N GLU A 688 21.73 -33.18 7.11
CA GLU A 688 22.29 -33.24 5.76
C GLU A 688 21.41 -32.52 4.73
N GLU A 689 20.09 -32.71 4.78
CA GLU A 689 19.16 -31.97 3.92
C GLU A 689 19.12 -30.47 4.26
N ARG A 690 19.14 -30.12 5.56
CA ARG A 690 19.22 -28.71 5.97
C ARG A 690 20.49 -28.02 5.47
N ARG A 691 21.61 -28.74 5.39
CA ARG A 691 22.85 -28.19 4.82
C ARG A 691 22.73 -27.86 3.34
N ARG A 692 21.93 -28.63 2.57
CA ARG A 692 21.64 -28.33 1.16
C ARG A 692 20.89 -27.00 0.98
N ALA A 693 20.27 -26.46 2.03
CA ALA A 693 19.61 -25.16 1.99
C ALA A 693 20.57 -23.98 1.88
N ILE A 694 21.86 -24.12 2.24
CA ILE A 694 22.80 -22.99 2.31
C ILE A 694 22.95 -22.28 0.96
N ALA A 695 23.23 -23.02 -0.12
CA ALA A 695 23.41 -22.45 -1.45
C ALA A 695 22.15 -21.73 -1.99
N PRO A 696 20.94 -22.32 -1.95
CA PRO A 696 19.74 -21.62 -2.37
C PRO A 696 19.37 -20.46 -1.42
N LEU A 697 19.62 -20.56 -0.11
CA LEU A 697 19.44 -19.44 0.85
C LEU A 697 20.39 -18.27 0.55
N GLN A 698 21.66 -18.52 0.17
CA GLN A 698 22.60 -17.48 -0.26
C GLN A 698 22.12 -16.76 -1.53
N ARG A 699 21.40 -17.44 -2.42
CA ARG A 699 20.80 -16.80 -3.60
C ARG A 699 19.54 -16.02 -3.19
N ALA A 700 18.65 -16.63 -2.42
CA ALA A 700 17.42 -16.01 -1.96
C ALA A 700 17.67 -14.73 -1.13
N THR A 701 18.68 -14.71 -0.26
CA THR A 701 19.07 -13.52 0.51
C THR A 701 19.69 -12.40 -0.34
N ARG A 702 20.21 -12.71 -1.53
CA ARG A 702 20.66 -11.71 -2.50
C ARG A 702 19.51 -11.16 -3.33
N ASP A 703 18.55 -12.02 -3.68
CA ASP A 703 17.38 -11.63 -4.46
C ASP A 703 16.35 -10.87 -3.60
N TYR A 704 16.28 -11.17 -2.29
CA TYR A 704 15.45 -10.50 -1.28
C TYR A 704 16.32 -9.95 -0.14
N PRO A 705 17.13 -8.91 -0.38
CA PRO A 705 18.05 -8.37 0.62
C PRO A 705 17.36 -7.82 1.87
N GLU A 706 16.11 -7.37 1.75
CA GLU A 706 15.25 -6.85 2.81
C GLU A 706 14.61 -7.94 3.68
N ASP A 707 14.55 -9.18 3.22
CA ASP A 707 13.97 -10.29 3.99
C ASP A 707 14.98 -10.80 5.02
N TYR A 708 14.86 -10.24 6.23
CA TYR A 708 15.68 -10.60 7.38
C TYR A 708 15.45 -12.05 7.85
N ARG A 709 14.31 -12.71 7.53
CA ARG A 709 14.03 -14.10 7.93
C ARG A 709 14.85 -15.09 7.12
N LEU A 710 15.02 -14.82 5.82
CA LEU A 710 15.91 -15.62 4.97
C LEU A 710 17.36 -15.52 5.48
N GLY A 711 17.80 -14.30 5.82
CA GLY A 711 19.13 -14.07 6.37
C GLY A 711 19.36 -14.74 7.72
N GLU A 712 18.40 -14.64 8.63
CA GLU A 712 18.47 -15.30 9.93
C GLU A 712 18.55 -16.82 9.76
N THR A 713 17.70 -17.39 8.88
CA THR A 713 17.73 -18.83 8.56
C THR A 713 19.09 -19.25 8.02
N LEU A 714 19.67 -18.45 7.11
CA LEU A 714 21.01 -18.70 6.57
C LEU A 714 22.09 -18.67 7.66
N ALA A 715 22.03 -17.72 8.60
CA ALA A 715 22.96 -17.65 9.73
C ALA A 715 22.91 -18.91 10.60
N TRP A 716 21.71 -19.42 10.90
CA TRP A 716 21.56 -20.68 11.66
C TRP A 716 22.13 -21.88 10.91
N ARG A 717 21.94 -21.94 9.58
CA ARG A 717 22.51 -23.01 8.75
C ARG A 717 24.03 -22.94 8.68
N TYR A 718 24.63 -21.74 8.62
CA TYR A 718 26.09 -21.59 8.74
C TYR A 718 26.61 -22.07 10.10
N ALA A 719 25.95 -21.68 11.19
CA ALA A 719 26.36 -22.09 12.54
C ALA A 719 26.31 -23.63 12.71
N GLU A 720 25.27 -24.27 12.17
CA GLU A 720 25.13 -25.74 12.14
C GLU A 720 26.18 -26.43 11.25
N ALA A 721 26.61 -25.77 10.17
CA ALA A 721 27.69 -26.22 9.29
C ALA A 721 29.10 -25.91 9.82
N GLU A 722 29.22 -25.45 11.08
CA GLU A 722 30.48 -25.05 11.72
C GLU A 722 31.19 -23.84 11.08
N ASP A 723 30.49 -23.06 10.26
CA ASP A 723 31.00 -21.80 9.68
C ASP A 723 30.59 -20.60 10.53
N SER A 724 31.30 -20.43 11.65
CA SER A 724 31.07 -19.34 12.61
C SER A 724 31.37 -17.96 12.04
N VAL A 725 32.20 -17.84 10.99
CA VAL A 725 32.48 -16.55 10.34
C VAL A 725 31.28 -16.10 9.53
N ALA A 726 30.80 -16.96 8.62
CA ALA A 726 29.67 -16.64 7.77
C ALA A 726 28.40 -16.42 8.61
N ALA A 727 28.19 -17.22 9.66
CA ALA A 727 27.10 -17.02 10.61
C ALA A 727 27.15 -15.62 11.27
N ARG A 728 28.31 -15.18 11.77
CA ARG A 728 28.45 -13.85 12.39
C ARG A 728 28.24 -12.71 11.41
N LEU A 729 28.80 -12.82 10.20
CA LEU A 729 28.61 -11.81 9.15
C LEU A 729 27.13 -11.66 8.78
N GLU A 730 26.45 -12.78 8.61
CA GLU A 730 25.02 -12.80 8.28
C GLU A 730 24.16 -12.27 9.44
N LEU A 731 24.45 -12.64 10.69
CA LEU A 731 23.77 -12.08 11.86
C LEU A 731 23.91 -10.56 11.95
N ARG A 732 25.09 -9.99 11.66
CA ARG A 732 25.28 -8.53 11.64
C ARG A 732 24.39 -7.88 10.58
N ARG A 733 24.35 -8.46 9.37
CA ARG A 733 23.51 -7.97 8.27
C ARG A 733 22.04 -7.96 8.67
N VAL A 734 21.53 -9.06 9.22
CA VAL A 734 20.14 -9.21 9.66
C VAL A 734 19.80 -8.23 10.78
N ILE A 735 20.65 -8.13 11.81
CA ILE A 735 20.47 -7.18 12.93
C ILE A 735 20.41 -5.73 12.42
N ASP A 736 21.17 -5.40 11.38
CA ASP A 736 21.19 -4.05 10.78
C ASP A 736 19.93 -3.74 9.97
N LEU A 737 19.40 -4.73 9.25
CA LEU A 737 18.14 -4.61 8.50
C LEU A 737 16.94 -4.43 9.41
N GLU A 738 16.89 -5.18 10.51
CA GLU A 738 15.76 -5.14 11.43
C GLU A 738 15.61 -3.76 12.10
N GLN A 739 16.62 -2.88 12.12
CA GLN A 739 16.55 -1.53 12.71
C GLN A 739 15.52 -0.60 12.04
N HIS A 740 15.10 -0.89 10.81
CA HIS A 740 14.10 -0.11 10.06
C HIS A 740 13.00 -1.06 9.52
N PRO A 741 12.12 -1.57 10.39
CA PRO A 741 11.20 -2.63 10.02
C PRO A 741 10.14 -2.13 9.02
N VAL A 742 9.97 -2.86 7.92
CA VAL A 742 8.89 -2.65 6.92
C VAL A 742 7.63 -3.45 7.29
N ALA A 743 7.74 -4.42 8.20
CA ALA A 743 6.62 -5.23 8.70
C ALA A 743 6.78 -5.57 10.19
N GLY A 744 5.65 -5.54 10.92
CA GLY A 744 5.56 -5.76 12.37
C GLY A 744 5.54 -7.23 12.80
N ASP A 745 5.31 -7.43 14.10
CA ASP A 745 5.42 -8.69 14.86
C ASP A 745 4.85 -9.93 14.16
N ASP A 746 5.48 -11.08 14.40
CA ASP A 746 5.07 -12.37 13.86
C ASP A 746 4.80 -13.43 14.94
N GLN A 747 4.34 -14.59 14.48
CA GLN A 747 4.00 -15.77 15.29
C GLN A 747 5.16 -16.36 16.12
N TYR A 748 6.40 -15.83 16.02
CA TYR A 748 7.59 -16.33 16.73
C TYR A 748 8.11 -15.37 17.84
N GLY A 749 7.26 -14.46 18.31
CA GLY A 749 7.53 -13.53 19.42
C GLY A 749 7.74 -12.10 18.93
N SER A 750 8.02 -11.18 19.88
CA SER A 750 8.28 -9.78 19.49
C SER A 750 9.56 -9.67 18.65
N LEU A 751 9.62 -8.65 17.79
CA LEU A 751 10.84 -8.33 17.05
C LEU A 751 12.04 -8.12 18.00
N GLU A 752 11.81 -7.61 19.21
CA GLU A 752 12.85 -7.40 20.22
C GLU A 752 13.40 -8.74 20.77
N ALA A 753 12.54 -9.72 21.02
CA ALA A 753 12.95 -11.06 21.43
C ALA A 753 13.75 -11.79 20.34
N ARG A 754 13.36 -11.63 19.08
CA ARG A 754 14.10 -12.14 17.91
C ARG A 754 15.49 -11.51 17.83
N ARG A 755 15.60 -10.17 17.88
CA ARG A 755 16.89 -9.46 17.92
C ARG A 755 17.76 -9.91 19.07
N TYR A 756 17.18 -10.12 20.25
CA TYR A 756 17.91 -10.63 21.40
C TYR A 756 18.54 -12.00 21.11
N ARG A 757 17.79 -12.95 20.54
CA ARG A 757 18.32 -14.28 20.17
C ARG A 757 19.48 -14.17 19.16
N GLN A 758 19.34 -13.33 18.14
CA GLN A 758 20.39 -13.10 17.14
C GLN A 758 21.64 -12.48 17.76
N ARG A 759 21.48 -11.43 18.59
CA ARG A 759 22.58 -10.77 19.31
C ARG A 759 23.26 -11.72 20.31
N ARG A 760 22.49 -12.57 20.99
CA ARG A 760 23.00 -13.59 21.93
C ARG A 760 23.80 -14.68 21.20
N ALA A 761 23.34 -15.10 20.02
CA ALA A 761 24.06 -16.05 19.19
C ALA A 761 25.36 -15.45 18.62
N HIS A 762 25.29 -14.22 18.10
CA HIS A 762 26.48 -13.51 17.62
C HIS A 762 27.51 -13.33 18.74
N GLU A 763 27.08 -13.01 19.95
CA GLU A 763 27.93 -12.91 21.14
C GLU A 763 28.64 -14.24 21.43
N SER A 764 27.90 -15.35 21.49
CA SER A 764 28.45 -16.69 21.75
C SER A 764 29.47 -17.14 20.68
N LEU A 765 29.21 -16.82 19.41
CA LEU A 765 30.12 -17.10 18.30
C LEU A 765 31.35 -16.18 18.29
N SER A 766 31.29 -15.02 18.95
CA SER A 766 32.35 -14.01 18.96
C SER A 766 33.22 -14.03 20.23
N ARG A 767 32.73 -14.62 21.33
CA ARG A 767 33.42 -14.64 22.62
C ARG A 767 34.67 -15.49 22.57
N ARG A 768 35.83 -14.83 22.61
CA ARG A 768 37.15 -15.49 22.70
C ARG A 768 37.66 -15.55 24.13
N ASP A 769 37.53 -14.45 24.86
CA ASP A 769 37.94 -14.36 26.25
C ASP A 769 36.71 -14.31 27.14
N SER A 770 36.75 -15.04 28.25
CA SER A 770 35.78 -14.91 29.34
C SER A 770 36.51 -14.86 30.67
N PHE A 771 36.04 -13.98 31.54
CA PHE A 771 36.58 -13.83 32.88
C PHE A 771 35.44 -13.94 33.90
N THR A 772 35.67 -14.73 34.95
CA THR A 772 34.73 -14.88 36.05
C THR A 772 35.43 -14.51 37.35
N LEU A 773 34.83 -13.62 38.12
CA LEU A 773 35.23 -13.27 39.48
C LEU A 773 34.12 -13.69 40.43
N ALA A 774 34.43 -14.48 41.46
CA ALA A 774 33.45 -14.93 42.43
C ALA A 774 33.95 -14.83 43.87
N SER A 775 33.05 -14.44 44.76
CA SER A 775 33.27 -14.33 46.20
C SER A 775 32.21 -15.16 46.91
N VAL A 776 32.62 -16.12 47.73
CA VAL A 776 31.72 -17.00 48.48
C VAL A 776 32.03 -16.87 49.96
N TRP A 777 31.01 -16.64 50.78
CA TRP A 777 31.07 -16.70 52.24
C TRP A 777 30.15 -17.81 52.71
N SER A 778 30.72 -18.87 53.26
CA SER A 778 29.99 -20.07 53.68
C SER A 778 29.86 -20.13 55.20
N PRO A 779 28.70 -20.55 55.75
CA PRO A 779 28.52 -20.76 57.19
C PRO A 779 29.24 -22.02 57.68
N ALA A 780 29.51 -22.93 56.75
CA ALA A 780 30.05 -24.24 57.00
C ALA A 780 31.09 -24.52 55.91
N GLY A 781 32.37 -24.41 56.27
CA GLY A 781 33.47 -24.86 55.43
C GLY A 781 34.64 -25.31 56.28
N VAL A 782 35.12 -26.51 56.02
CA VAL A 782 36.56 -26.77 56.16
C VAL A 782 37.21 -26.00 55.02
N ALA A 783 38.31 -25.29 55.27
CA ALA A 783 39.07 -24.67 54.20
C ALA A 783 39.23 -25.72 53.10
N THR A 784 38.83 -25.42 51.86
CA THR A 784 38.84 -26.34 50.72
C THR A 784 40.24 -26.90 50.39
N ASN A 785 41.22 -26.46 51.16
CA ASN A 785 42.65 -26.64 51.02
C ASN A 785 43.26 -27.48 52.17
N ASP A 786 42.44 -27.88 53.16
CA ASP A 786 42.83 -28.77 54.29
C ASP A 786 43.13 -30.23 53.84
N ILE A 787 43.12 -30.47 52.53
CA ILE A 787 43.32 -31.76 51.86
C ILE A 787 44.79 -32.22 51.98
N LEU A 788 45.74 -31.29 52.17
CA LEU A 788 47.18 -31.54 52.07
C LEU A 788 47.99 -31.32 53.36
N ARG A 789 47.37 -31.16 54.53
CA ARG A 789 48.13 -31.02 55.80
C ARG A 789 48.91 -32.29 56.12
N ASP A 790 50.23 -32.14 56.19
CA ASP A 790 51.19 -33.24 56.34
C ASP A 790 51.66 -33.53 57.76
N ASP A 791 50.83 -33.31 58.77
CA ASP A 791 51.21 -33.71 60.13
C ASP A 791 50.07 -34.42 60.86
N GLY A 792 50.33 -35.64 61.31
CA GLY A 792 49.42 -36.46 62.11
C GLY A 792 49.12 -35.91 63.51
N SER A 793 49.07 -34.59 63.69
CA SER A 793 48.97 -33.89 64.98
C SER A 793 47.52 -33.61 65.43
N ARG A 794 46.49 -33.87 64.60
CA ARG A 794 45.08 -33.62 64.93
C ARG A 794 44.14 -34.84 64.82
N ALA A 795 44.66 -36.05 64.98
CA ALA A 795 43.82 -37.24 65.17
C ALA A 795 43.27 -37.29 66.61
N GLY A 796 42.35 -36.39 66.97
CA GLY A 796 41.73 -36.43 68.31
C GLY A 796 40.88 -35.22 68.75
N GLU A 797 40.97 -34.06 68.10
CA GLU A 797 40.12 -32.92 68.46
C GLU A 797 38.79 -32.94 67.71
N SER A 798 37.71 -32.68 68.44
CA SER A 798 36.36 -32.51 67.88
C SER A 798 36.37 -31.40 66.83
N ARG A 799 36.27 -31.79 65.55
CA ARG A 799 36.12 -30.86 64.44
C ARG A 799 34.88 -30.00 64.67
N ARG A 800 35.07 -28.69 64.75
CA ARG A 800 33.96 -27.72 64.83
C ARG A 800 33.82 -27.08 63.46
N ALA A 801 32.58 -27.02 62.98
CA ALA A 801 32.30 -26.24 61.78
C ALA A 801 32.69 -24.77 62.00
N ALA A 802 33.45 -24.22 61.07
CA ALA A 802 33.82 -22.81 61.03
C ALA A 802 33.24 -22.18 59.76
N SER A 803 32.89 -20.90 59.84
CA SER A 803 32.61 -20.11 58.65
C SER A 803 33.89 -19.95 57.83
N SER A 804 33.77 -19.91 56.51
CA SER A 804 34.90 -19.73 55.60
C SER A 804 34.54 -18.74 54.49
N ASN A 805 35.57 -18.24 53.80
CA ASN A 805 35.39 -17.43 52.61
C ASN A 805 36.34 -17.89 51.49
N VAL A 806 35.88 -17.83 50.25
CA VAL A 806 36.65 -18.20 49.05
C VAL A 806 36.48 -17.13 47.99
N GLN A 807 37.59 -16.61 47.48
CA GLN A 807 37.64 -15.71 46.33
C GLN A 807 38.19 -16.48 45.13
N MET A 808 37.56 -16.36 43.98
CA MET A 808 37.90 -17.08 42.77
C MET A 808 38.02 -16.10 41.61
N ALA A 809 39.08 -16.24 40.82
CA ALA A 809 39.21 -15.61 39.51
C ALA A 809 39.47 -16.70 38.48
N VAL A 810 38.74 -16.69 37.37
CA VAL A 810 38.88 -17.63 36.27
C VAL A 810 39.03 -16.83 34.97
N TRP A 811 39.95 -17.27 34.11
CA TRP A 811 40.11 -16.78 32.76
C TRP A 811 40.08 -17.96 31.79
N ASP A 812 39.34 -17.79 30.72
CA ASP A 812 39.17 -18.78 29.65
C ASP A 812 39.42 -18.09 28.31
N HIS A 813 40.33 -18.63 27.50
CA HIS A 813 40.66 -18.14 26.16
C HIS A 813 40.45 -19.22 25.11
N ALA A 814 39.47 -19.05 24.23
CA ALA A 814 39.16 -19.99 23.16
C ALA A 814 40.26 -20.05 22.08
N LEU A 815 40.72 -21.27 21.81
CA LEU A 815 41.77 -21.59 20.84
C LEU A 815 41.20 -21.89 19.45
N GLY A 816 42.05 -21.72 18.44
CA GLY A 816 41.70 -21.92 17.03
C GLY A 816 41.24 -20.64 16.33
N ALA A 817 41.06 -20.74 15.01
CA ALA A 817 40.63 -19.62 14.18
C ALA A 817 39.27 -19.07 14.63
N GLU A 818 38.33 -19.97 14.93
CA GLU A 818 36.99 -19.63 15.42
C GLU A 818 36.85 -19.98 16.91
N PRO A 819 36.25 -19.12 17.75
CA PRO A 819 36.11 -19.37 19.18
C PRO A 819 35.21 -20.57 19.53
N SER A 820 34.21 -20.85 18.70
CA SER A 820 33.34 -22.01 18.82
C SER A 820 32.97 -22.58 17.45
N ARG A 821 32.69 -23.88 17.39
CA ARG A 821 32.21 -24.59 16.21
C ARG A 821 31.01 -25.44 16.60
N ALA A 822 29.82 -25.05 16.14
CA ALA A 822 28.55 -25.66 16.56
C ALA A 822 28.45 -25.83 18.10
N GLY A 823 28.88 -24.81 18.85
CA GLY A 823 28.87 -24.81 20.34
C GLY A 823 30.01 -25.60 21.01
N ARG A 824 30.86 -26.30 20.26
CA ARG A 824 32.07 -26.96 20.77
C ARG A 824 33.22 -25.96 20.85
N SER A 825 34.06 -26.09 21.86
CA SER A 825 35.22 -25.22 22.05
C SER A 825 36.37 -25.92 22.76
N LEU A 826 37.58 -25.44 22.49
CA LEU A 826 38.80 -25.78 23.22
C LEU A 826 39.41 -24.45 23.69
N SER A 827 39.75 -24.34 24.97
CA SER A 827 40.25 -23.11 25.57
C SER A 827 41.53 -23.35 26.38
N VAL A 828 42.41 -22.36 26.42
CA VAL A 828 43.37 -22.21 27.52
C VAL A 828 42.60 -21.69 28.73
N TYR A 829 42.83 -22.29 29.88
CA TYR A 829 42.09 -22.06 31.10
C TYR A 829 43.06 -21.72 32.23
N GLY A 830 42.79 -20.64 32.96
CA GLY A 830 43.52 -20.25 34.16
C GLY A 830 42.56 -19.99 35.32
N ARG A 831 42.96 -20.36 36.54
CA ARG A 831 42.21 -20.03 37.76
C ARG A 831 43.11 -19.63 38.92
N ALA A 832 42.62 -18.73 39.75
CA ALA A 832 43.20 -18.40 41.04
C ALA A 832 42.12 -18.49 42.12
N LEU A 833 42.48 -19.07 43.26
CA LEU A 833 41.60 -19.34 44.39
C LEU A 833 42.28 -18.81 45.66
N LEU A 834 41.56 -18.03 46.46
CA LEU A 834 42.03 -17.55 47.76
C LEU A 834 41.03 -17.95 48.83
N GLY A 835 41.45 -18.85 49.72
CA GLY A 835 40.64 -19.35 50.82
C GLY A 835 40.99 -18.66 52.14
N GLY A 836 40.01 -18.48 53.02
CA GLY A 836 40.21 -17.88 54.34
C GLY A 836 39.28 -18.44 55.41
N ASP A 837 39.74 -18.33 56.66
CA ASP A 837 39.04 -18.83 57.84
C ASP A 837 38.26 -17.73 58.56
N GLY A 838 36.98 -17.98 58.80
CA GLY A 838 36.07 -16.96 59.32
C GLY A 838 35.46 -16.11 58.21
N ARG A 839 34.67 -15.12 58.60
CA ARG A 839 34.00 -14.19 57.66
C ARG A 839 34.88 -13.02 57.19
N HIS A 840 35.95 -12.73 57.93
CA HIS A 840 36.68 -11.47 57.78
C HIS A 840 38.19 -11.63 57.57
N ARG A 841 38.72 -12.86 57.62
CA ARG A 841 40.14 -13.13 57.37
C ARG A 841 40.29 -13.85 56.03
N TYR A 842 40.99 -13.22 55.11
CA TYR A 842 41.21 -13.70 53.74
C TYR A 842 42.66 -14.16 53.58
N GLY A 843 42.93 -15.03 52.60
CA GLY A 843 44.30 -15.39 52.21
C GLY A 843 45.02 -16.35 53.16
N ARG A 844 44.31 -17.29 53.80
CA ARG A 844 44.96 -18.43 54.50
C ARG A 844 45.61 -19.37 53.49
N SER A 845 45.00 -19.50 52.32
CA SER A 845 45.48 -20.36 51.24
C SER A 845 45.30 -19.71 49.88
N LEU A 846 46.24 -19.99 48.98
CA LEU A 846 46.29 -19.51 47.60
C LEU A 846 46.46 -20.71 46.66
N GLY A 847 45.46 -20.98 45.83
CA GLY A 847 45.51 -21.94 44.73
C GLY A 847 45.64 -21.22 43.40
N THR A 848 46.43 -21.76 42.49
CA THR A 848 46.59 -21.27 41.11
C THR A 848 46.61 -22.46 40.16
N GLY A 849 45.86 -22.38 39.07
CA GLY A 849 45.74 -23.44 38.07
C GLY A 849 45.92 -22.87 36.67
N LEU A 850 46.66 -23.58 35.81
CA LEU A 850 46.76 -23.27 34.39
C LEU A 850 46.64 -24.57 33.58
N GLY A 851 45.81 -24.57 32.55
CA GLY A 851 45.45 -25.79 31.84
C GLY A 851 44.66 -25.58 30.55
N LEU A 852 44.02 -26.66 30.13
CA LEU A 852 43.11 -26.68 28.98
C LEU A 852 41.70 -27.06 29.43
N ARG A 853 40.71 -26.41 28.82
CA ARG A 853 39.29 -26.75 28.93
C ARG A 853 38.76 -27.19 27.58
N TYR A 854 38.13 -28.35 27.52
CA TYR A 854 37.47 -28.87 26.33
C TYR A 854 35.96 -29.04 26.57
N ARG A 855 35.16 -28.44 25.68
CA ARG A 855 33.71 -28.62 25.62
C ARG A 855 33.37 -29.51 24.41
N PRO A 856 33.20 -30.83 24.61
CA PRO A 856 32.96 -31.76 23.50
C PRO A 856 31.59 -31.64 22.84
N LEU A 857 30.58 -31.20 23.60
CA LEU A 857 29.18 -31.19 23.16
C LEU A 857 28.69 -29.74 23.02
N GLY A 858 28.11 -29.42 21.86
CA GLY A 858 27.60 -28.08 21.59
C GLY A 858 26.26 -27.75 22.27
N THR A 859 25.41 -28.76 22.42
CA THR A 859 24.05 -28.60 22.97
C THR A 859 23.97 -28.80 24.48
N HIS A 860 25.04 -29.29 25.10
CA HIS A 860 25.12 -29.58 26.54
C HIS A 860 26.31 -28.85 27.15
N ASN A 861 26.22 -28.53 28.44
CA ASN A 861 27.27 -27.80 29.17
C ASN A 861 28.22 -28.78 29.87
N LEU A 862 28.86 -29.70 29.11
CA LEU A 862 29.90 -30.60 29.62
C LEU A 862 31.28 -29.99 29.36
N ASN A 863 32.09 -29.82 30.40
CA ASN A 863 33.44 -29.29 30.32
C ASN A 863 34.42 -30.27 30.94
N LEU A 864 35.51 -30.54 30.23
CA LEU A 864 36.62 -31.38 30.67
C LEU A 864 37.85 -30.51 30.83
N TYR A 865 38.51 -30.61 31.98
CA TYR A 865 39.66 -29.79 32.34
C TYR A 865 40.86 -30.67 32.64
N SER A 866 42.03 -30.21 32.19
CA SER A 866 43.32 -30.72 32.62
C SER A 866 44.19 -29.53 32.98
N GLU A 867 44.55 -29.39 34.25
CA GLU A 867 45.29 -28.22 34.75
C GLU A 867 46.45 -28.61 35.66
N LEU A 868 47.54 -27.86 35.56
CA LEU A 868 48.59 -27.87 36.56
C LEU A 868 48.16 -26.94 37.68
N TYR A 869 47.90 -27.51 38.85
CA TYR A 869 47.36 -26.82 40.01
C TYR A 869 48.41 -26.73 41.12
N ALA A 870 48.78 -25.52 41.51
CA ALA A 870 49.67 -25.25 42.63
C ALA A 870 48.89 -24.60 43.77
N GLN A 871 49.14 -25.03 45.00
CA GLN A 871 48.48 -24.53 46.19
C GLN A 871 49.49 -24.22 47.29
N SER A 872 49.40 -23.03 47.87
CA SER A 872 50.17 -22.55 49.02
C SER A 872 49.25 -22.34 50.22
N GLU A 873 49.60 -22.84 51.40
CA GLU A 873 48.89 -22.59 52.66
C GLU A 873 49.84 -22.03 53.73
N LEU A 874 49.36 -21.09 54.53
CA LEU A 874 50.09 -20.50 55.67
C LEU A 874 49.74 -21.23 56.98
N ASP A 875 50.74 -21.46 57.82
CA ASP A 875 50.56 -22.01 59.16
C ASP A 875 49.87 -20.98 60.09
N ASP A 876 49.19 -21.46 61.15
CA ASP A 876 48.44 -20.59 62.07
C ASP A 876 49.31 -19.50 62.75
N ALA A 877 50.63 -19.74 62.86
CA ALA A 877 51.60 -18.81 63.45
C ALA A 877 52.05 -17.69 62.48
N ASP A 878 51.90 -17.92 61.17
CA ASP A 878 52.34 -17.01 60.11
C ASP A 878 51.15 -16.31 59.41
N PHE A 879 49.92 -16.58 59.88
CA PHE A 879 48.69 -16.05 59.31
C PHE A 879 48.04 -14.98 60.21
N ASP A 880 48.30 -13.72 59.91
CA ASP A 880 47.68 -12.58 60.61
C ASP A 880 46.28 -12.21 60.06
N GLY A 881 45.90 -12.78 58.91
CA GLY A 881 44.62 -12.57 58.27
C GLY A 881 44.51 -11.21 57.57
N PHE A 882 44.14 -11.25 56.30
CA PHE A 882 43.89 -10.04 55.52
C PHE A 882 42.43 -9.61 55.65
N SER A 883 42.12 -8.31 55.68
CA SER A 883 40.74 -7.79 55.72
C SER A 883 40.26 -7.30 54.35
N LEU A 884 38.94 -7.25 54.12
CA LEU A 884 38.35 -6.77 52.85
C LEU A 884 38.74 -5.30 52.53
N GLY A 885 39.02 -4.46 53.53
CA GLY A 885 39.47 -3.09 53.31
C GLY A 885 40.92 -2.98 52.82
N GLN A 886 41.77 -3.93 53.22
CA GLN A 886 43.16 -4.00 52.77
C GLN A 886 43.27 -4.49 51.32
N TRP A 887 42.25 -5.18 50.78
CA TRP A 887 42.17 -5.62 49.37
C TRP A 887 42.23 -4.48 48.36
N LEU A 888 41.82 -3.27 48.76
CA LEU A 888 41.89 -2.09 47.91
C LEU A 888 43.29 -1.45 47.92
N ASN A 889 44.23 -1.97 48.73
CA ASN A 889 45.61 -1.51 48.79
C ASN A 889 46.56 -2.50 48.07
N PRO A 890 47.11 -2.14 46.89
CA PRO A 890 48.01 -3.01 46.13
C PRO A 890 49.25 -3.46 46.90
N ALA A 891 49.78 -2.63 47.80
CA ALA A 891 50.95 -2.98 48.60
C ALA A 891 50.64 -4.10 49.59
N ALA A 892 49.48 -4.03 50.25
CA ALA A 892 49.04 -5.02 51.22
C ALA A 892 48.69 -6.36 50.54
N VAL A 893 48.11 -6.32 49.33
CA VAL A 893 47.88 -7.52 48.51
C VAL A 893 49.21 -8.14 48.04
N SER A 894 50.17 -7.31 47.60
CA SER A 894 51.49 -7.81 47.21
C SER A 894 52.25 -8.44 48.38
N GLU A 895 52.11 -7.89 49.59
CA GLU A 895 52.72 -8.43 50.80
C GLU A 895 52.09 -9.78 51.19
N ALA A 896 50.76 -9.88 51.17
CA ALA A 896 50.05 -11.14 51.43
C ALA A 896 50.40 -12.24 50.39
N LEU A 897 50.56 -11.88 49.11
CA LEU A 897 51.02 -12.80 48.08
C LEU A 897 52.49 -13.19 48.28
N ASN A 898 53.35 -12.25 48.71
CA ASN A 898 54.76 -12.53 49.02
C ASN A 898 54.91 -13.46 50.23
N ASP A 899 54.03 -13.37 51.23
CA ASP A 899 54.02 -14.29 52.37
C ASP A 899 53.73 -15.73 51.92
N HIS A 900 52.79 -15.94 50.99
CA HIS A 900 52.54 -17.26 50.39
C HIS A 900 53.73 -17.82 49.62
N VAL A 901 54.58 -16.97 49.05
CA VAL A 901 55.81 -17.37 48.35
C VAL A 901 56.95 -17.68 49.32
N ARG A 902 57.07 -16.90 50.41
CA ARG A 902 58.21 -17.00 51.34
C ARG A 902 57.99 -17.97 52.50
N LYS A 903 56.77 -18.03 53.01
CA LYS A 903 56.39 -18.74 54.25
C LYS A 903 55.36 -19.84 54.01
N GLY A 904 54.65 -19.81 52.87
CA GLY A 904 53.61 -20.78 52.56
C GLY A 904 54.16 -22.16 52.17
N ARG A 905 53.47 -23.21 52.62
CA ARG A 905 53.75 -24.59 52.20
C ARG A 905 53.12 -24.82 50.82
N VAL A 906 53.96 -24.97 49.81
CA VAL A 906 53.52 -25.13 48.42
C VAL A 906 53.45 -26.61 48.03
N SER A 907 52.33 -26.99 47.43
CA SER A 907 52.10 -28.27 46.76
C SER A 907 51.74 -28.01 45.31
N THR A 908 51.97 -28.99 44.43
CA THR A 908 51.59 -28.91 43.03
C THR A 908 51.05 -30.24 42.59
N ASP A 909 50.01 -30.29 41.77
CA ASP A 909 49.45 -31.52 41.23
C ASP A 909 48.93 -31.29 39.81
N LEU A 910 48.78 -32.37 39.03
CA LEU A 910 47.95 -32.37 37.84
C LEU A 910 46.52 -32.70 38.29
N LEU A 911 45.60 -31.77 38.04
CA LEU A 911 44.19 -31.92 38.33
C LEU A 911 43.42 -32.24 37.05
N LEU A 912 42.65 -33.32 37.09
CA LEU A 912 41.64 -33.65 36.10
C LEU A 912 40.28 -33.30 36.68
N ARG A 913 39.50 -32.48 35.98
CA ARG A 913 38.18 -32.05 36.44
C ARG A 913 37.14 -32.17 35.33
N ALA A 914 35.92 -32.51 35.69
CA ALA A 914 34.79 -32.52 34.80
C ALA A 914 33.63 -31.77 35.44
N THR A 915 33.04 -30.81 34.72
CA THR A 915 31.83 -30.12 35.15
C THR A 915 30.72 -30.28 34.14
N ALA A 916 29.50 -30.46 34.63
CA ALA A 916 28.32 -30.59 33.78
C ALA A 916 27.13 -29.84 34.36
N SER A 917 26.30 -29.26 33.51
CA SER A 917 24.99 -28.72 33.88
C SER A 917 23.91 -29.31 32.99
N PHE A 918 22.87 -29.85 33.62
CA PHE A 918 21.72 -30.48 32.97
C PHE A 918 20.40 -29.85 33.43
N PHE A 919 19.34 -30.05 32.65
CA PHE A 919 17.97 -29.56 32.90
C PHE A 919 17.79 -28.04 32.81
N ASP A 920 18.84 -27.32 32.41
CA ASP A 920 18.92 -25.87 32.18
C ASP A 920 18.87 -25.50 30.68
N GLN A 921 18.34 -26.38 29.83
CA GLN A 921 18.15 -26.17 28.39
C GLN A 921 16.74 -25.66 28.06
N GLY A 922 16.57 -25.04 26.89
CA GLY A 922 15.27 -24.62 26.36
C GLY A 922 14.52 -23.70 27.33
N ASP A 923 13.29 -24.07 27.67
CA ASP A 923 12.40 -23.30 28.56
C ASP A 923 12.85 -23.23 30.01
N TRP A 924 13.93 -23.90 30.39
CA TRP A 924 14.48 -23.88 31.76
C TRP A 924 15.81 -23.13 31.89
N ARG A 925 16.28 -22.53 30.78
CA ARG A 925 17.55 -21.81 30.75
C ARG A 925 17.58 -20.59 31.65
N ASN A 926 18.73 -20.38 32.29
CA ASN A 926 19.09 -19.16 33.01
C ASN A 926 19.64 -18.11 32.02
N ASP A 927 18.76 -17.55 31.20
CA ASP A 927 19.08 -16.50 30.23
C ASP A 927 17.98 -15.43 30.25
N TRP A 928 18.32 -14.20 29.85
CA TRP A 928 17.34 -13.12 29.77
C TRP A 928 16.26 -13.46 28.73
N ARG A 929 15.01 -13.20 29.09
CA ARG A 929 13.85 -13.41 28.20
C ARG A 929 13.18 -12.09 27.94
N VAL A 930 13.11 -11.63 26.69
CA VAL A 930 12.56 -10.29 26.39
C VAL A 930 11.06 -10.21 26.66
N ASP A 931 10.28 -11.16 26.16
CA ASP A 931 8.81 -11.09 26.19
C ASP A 931 8.18 -11.58 27.51
N GLU A 932 8.94 -12.34 28.31
CA GLU A 932 8.42 -12.94 29.53
C GLU A 932 8.71 -12.06 30.75
N THR A 933 7.72 -11.83 31.62
CA THR A 933 7.93 -11.13 32.91
C THR A 933 8.40 -12.07 34.01
N GLN A 934 8.23 -13.38 33.83
CA GLN A 934 8.63 -14.43 34.77
C GLN A 934 8.74 -15.78 34.06
N TRP A 935 9.63 -16.66 34.54
CA TRP A 935 9.82 -18.01 33.99
C TRP A 935 10.33 -18.99 35.06
N ASN A 936 10.25 -20.29 34.77
CA ASN A 936 10.83 -21.30 35.66
C ASN A 936 12.29 -21.57 35.29
N GLU A 937 13.10 -21.87 36.29
CA GLU A 937 14.47 -22.32 36.11
C GLU A 937 14.74 -23.57 36.94
N ARG A 938 15.54 -24.47 36.39
CA ARG A 938 16.08 -25.61 37.12
C ARG A 938 17.43 -25.98 36.54
N SER A 939 18.28 -26.58 37.38
CA SER A 939 19.55 -27.11 36.92
C SER A 939 20.03 -28.21 37.85
N LEU A 940 20.73 -29.20 37.28
CA LEU A 940 21.54 -30.18 37.99
C LEU A 940 23.00 -29.91 37.63
N TYR A 941 23.73 -29.30 38.55
CA TYR A 941 25.16 -29.04 38.42
C TYR A 941 25.97 -30.19 39.01
N LEU A 942 26.91 -30.72 38.24
CA LEU A 942 27.85 -31.77 38.65
C LEU A 942 29.28 -31.26 38.50
N ASP A 943 30.13 -31.57 39.47
CA ASP A 943 31.54 -31.22 39.48
C ASP A 943 32.34 -32.36 40.10
N ALA A 944 33.29 -32.90 39.35
CA ALA A 944 34.17 -33.97 39.79
C ALA A 944 35.61 -33.55 39.55
N ALA A 945 36.47 -33.71 40.55
CA ALA A 945 37.88 -33.35 40.46
C ALA A 945 38.74 -34.47 41.06
N TRP A 946 39.87 -34.74 40.42
CA TRP A 946 40.86 -35.74 40.81
C TRP A 946 42.27 -35.15 40.77
N TRP A 947 42.92 -35.13 41.93
CA TRP A 947 44.33 -34.76 42.10
C TRP A 947 45.18 -36.01 41.91
N THR A 948 45.88 -36.08 40.78
CA THR A 948 46.49 -37.34 40.31
C THR A 948 47.66 -37.81 41.17
N ARG A 949 48.43 -36.90 41.77
CA ARG A 949 49.56 -37.24 42.65
C ARG A 949 49.13 -37.47 44.08
N ALA A 950 48.24 -36.64 44.61
CA ALA A 950 47.71 -36.80 45.97
C ALA A 950 46.75 -38.00 46.08
N GLY A 951 46.12 -38.39 44.98
CA GLY A 951 45.10 -39.46 44.95
C GLY A 951 43.74 -39.01 45.49
N ASP A 952 43.57 -37.71 45.74
CA ASP A 952 42.37 -37.15 46.34
C ASP A 952 41.27 -36.92 45.30
N HIS A 953 40.03 -37.11 45.72
CA HIS A 953 38.84 -36.91 44.89
C HIS A 953 37.90 -35.90 45.52
N ALA A 954 37.26 -35.08 44.70
CA ALA A 954 36.14 -34.24 45.11
C ALA A 954 34.96 -34.44 44.16
N TRP A 955 33.76 -34.48 44.72
CA TRP A 955 32.50 -34.60 44.01
C TRP A 955 31.49 -33.62 44.59
N LEU A 956 30.79 -32.91 43.72
CA LEU A 956 29.67 -32.05 44.06
C LEU A 956 28.54 -32.30 43.06
N SER A 957 27.35 -32.55 43.58
CA SER A 957 26.12 -32.60 42.80
C SER A 957 25.06 -31.71 43.46
N ARG A 958 24.55 -30.74 42.72
CA ARG A 958 23.57 -29.77 43.21
C ARG A 958 22.39 -29.66 42.26
N TYR A 959 21.20 -30.00 42.75
CA TYR A 959 19.95 -29.72 42.07
C TYR A 959 19.34 -28.44 42.64
N GLN A 960 18.96 -27.49 41.78
CA GLN A 960 18.23 -26.28 42.17
C GLN A 960 17.04 -26.06 41.26
N GLN A 961 15.96 -25.51 41.82
CA GLN A 961 14.74 -25.17 41.09
C GLN A 961 14.08 -23.93 41.70
N GLY A 962 13.66 -23.00 40.82
CA GLY A 962 13.05 -21.75 41.23
C GLY A 962 12.17 -21.12 40.16
N ARG A 963 11.55 -19.99 40.53
CA ARG A 963 10.77 -19.13 39.64
C ARG A 963 11.46 -17.78 39.57
N THR A 964 11.84 -17.35 38.37
CA THR A 964 12.51 -16.08 38.11
C THR A 964 11.47 -15.02 37.79
N TYR A 965 11.63 -13.84 38.41
CA TYR A 965 10.79 -12.67 38.19
C TYR A 965 11.66 -11.52 37.69
N LYS A 966 11.24 -10.85 36.62
CA LYS A 966 11.86 -9.59 36.22
C LYS A 966 11.55 -8.51 37.25
N LEU A 967 12.55 -7.70 37.55
CA LEU A 967 12.36 -6.51 38.37
C LEU A 967 11.91 -5.35 37.48
N ALA A 968 10.95 -4.55 37.97
CA ALA A 968 10.47 -3.33 37.32
C ALA A 968 11.50 -2.19 37.46
N ALA A 969 12.69 -2.40 36.91
CA ALA A 969 13.81 -1.46 36.89
C ALA A 969 14.25 -1.22 35.44
N ALA A 970 14.92 -0.10 35.19
CA ALA A 970 15.35 0.31 33.85
C ALA A 970 16.44 -0.59 33.20
N GLY A 971 16.92 -1.62 33.89
CA GLY A 971 17.97 -2.54 33.41
C GLY A 971 17.52 -4.00 33.47
N ALA A 972 18.20 -4.86 32.69
CA ALA A 972 17.91 -6.30 32.65
C ALA A 972 18.26 -6.96 33.99
N GLN A 973 17.27 -7.05 34.88
CA GLN A 973 17.44 -7.56 36.23
C GLN A 973 16.35 -8.55 36.59
N THR A 974 16.72 -9.58 37.34
CA THR A 974 15.78 -10.57 37.86
C THR A 974 16.03 -10.91 39.31
N LEU A 975 14.98 -11.37 39.97
CA LEU A 975 15.00 -11.97 41.29
C LEU A 975 14.38 -13.36 41.22
N MET A 976 15.08 -14.36 41.74
CA MET A 976 14.64 -15.75 41.74
C MET A 976 14.69 -16.32 43.16
N PRO A 977 13.56 -16.52 43.86
CA PRO A 977 13.50 -17.46 44.96
C PRO A 977 13.62 -18.89 44.45
N TYR A 978 14.40 -19.72 45.15
CA TYR A 978 14.62 -21.11 44.77
C TYR A 978 14.86 -22.01 45.98
N GLY A 979 14.63 -23.31 45.78
CA GLY A 979 15.08 -24.38 46.67
C GLY A 979 16.19 -25.18 46.03
N PHE A 980 17.03 -25.81 46.84
CA PHE A 980 18.09 -26.68 46.34
C PHE A 980 18.36 -27.86 47.25
N VAL A 981 18.95 -28.90 46.66
CA VAL A 981 19.55 -30.05 47.36
C VAL A 981 20.95 -30.24 46.82
N GLU A 982 21.91 -30.40 47.72
CA GLU A 982 23.32 -30.54 47.40
C GLU A 982 23.92 -31.72 48.14
N PHE A 983 24.70 -32.50 47.40
CA PHE A 983 25.55 -33.56 47.92
C PHE A 983 27.00 -33.23 47.56
N SER A 984 27.85 -33.21 48.58
CA SER A 984 29.30 -33.02 48.43
C SER A 984 30.03 -34.21 49.03
N ALA A 985 31.06 -34.69 48.35
CA ALA A 985 31.96 -35.70 48.88
C ALA A 985 33.42 -35.32 48.58
N GLN A 986 34.30 -35.59 49.53
CA GLN A 986 35.74 -35.38 49.39
C GLN A 986 36.46 -36.57 50.00
N ASP A 987 37.54 -37.01 49.37
CA ASP A 987 38.33 -38.15 49.82
C ASP A 987 39.80 -37.77 50.06
N PRO A 988 40.10 -36.93 51.08
CA PRO A 988 41.48 -36.62 51.43
C PRO A 988 42.16 -37.86 52.01
N ARG A 989 43.25 -38.32 51.39
CA ARG A 989 44.06 -39.48 51.83
C ARG A 989 43.26 -40.78 52.00
N SER A 990 42.31 -41.04 51.09
CA SER A 990 41.44 -42.23 51.12
C SER A 990 40.48 -42.32 52.33
N HIS A 991 40.21 -41.19 52.98
CA HIS A 991 39.14 -41.05 53.98
C HIS A 991 37.94 -40.26 53.43
N TRP A 992 36.93 -40.99 52.94
CA TRP A 992 35.69 -40.40 52.45
C TRP A 992 34.97 -39.56 53.50
N ARG A 993 34.73 -38.30 53.13
CA ARG A 993 33.91 -37.34 53.84
C ARG A 993 32.75 -36.95 52.95
N GLN A 994 31.57 -36.83 53.53
CA GLN A 994 30.34 -36.55 52.79
C GLN A 994 29.53 -35.47 53.49
N ASP A 995 28.74 -34.73 52.73
CA ASP A 995 27.77 -33.75 53.21
C ASP A 995 26.51 -33.81 52.34
N TRP A 996 25.37 -33.82 53.02
CA TRP A 996 24.07 -33.65 52.41
C TRP A 996 23.44 -32.38 52.98
N ARG A 997 23.08 -31.44 52.12
CA ARG A 997 22.42 -30.21 52.52
C ARG A 997 21.26 -29.85 51.62
N SER A 998 20.32 -29.12 52.18
CA SER A 998 19.19 -28.54 51.47
C SER A 998 18.94 -27.13 51.99
N GLY A 999 18.23 -26.32 51.23
CA GLY A 999 17.97 -24.96 51.65
C GLY A 999 17.08 -24.18 50.72
N LEU A 1000 16.84 -22.95 51.14
CA LEU A 1000 16.13 -21.93 50.38
C LEU A 1000 17.08 -20.78 50.09
N GLY A 1001 17.01 -20.26 48.88
CA GLY A 1001 17.85 -19.16 48.43
C GLY A 1001 17.08 -18.11 47.66
N LEU A 1002 17.71 -16.94 47.58
CA LEU A 1002 17.29 -15.83 46.75
C LEU A 1002 18.46 -15.43 45.87
N ARG A 1003 18.26 -15.43 44.55
CA ARG A 1003 19.25 -14.95 43.58
C ARG A 1003 18.76 -13.65 42.97
N TRP A 1004 19.58 -12.61 43.07
CA TRP A 1004 19.46 -11.42 42.23
C TRP A 1004 20.48 -11.50 41.10
N GLN A 1005 20.07 -11.15 39.88
CA GLN A 1005 20.93 -11.22 38.70
C GLN A 1005 20.72 -9.98 37.82
N LEU A 1006 21.82 -9.39 37.35
CA LEU A 1006 21.88 -8.23 36.46
C LEU A 1006 22.67 -8.60 35.20
N TRP A 1007 22.11 -8.32 34.03
CA TRP A 1007 22.77 -8.46 32.72
C TRP A 1007 23.11 -7.07 32.17
N TYR A 1008 24.32 -6.89 31.63
CA TYR A 1008 24.80 -5.58 31.17
C TYR A 1008 25.88 -5.68 30.08
N GLY A 1009 26.31 -4.52 29.57
CA GLY A 1009 27.38 -4.40 28.56
C GLY A 1009 26.93 -4.73 27.14
N ASP A 1010 25.64 -4.67 26.86
CA ASP A 1010 25.12 -4.98 25.54
C ASP A 1010 25.58 -3.95 24.49
N SER A 1011 25.72 -4.41 23.25
CA SER A 1011 26.12 -3.58 22.11
C SER A 1011 25.20 -3.82 20.94
N ARG A 1012 25.38 -3.09 19.84
CA ARG A 1012 24.59 -3.27 18.61
C ARG A 1012 24.46 -4.76 18.20
N TYR A 1013 25.55 -5.52 18.28
CA TYR A 1013 25.60 -6.91 17.80
C TYR A 1013 25.63 -7.97 18.90
N ASN A 1014 25.96 -7.62 20.15
CA ASN A 1014 26.09 -8.58 21.25
C ASN A 1014 25.08 -8.29 22.35
N ALA A 1015 24.35 -9.30 22.80
CA ALA A 1015 23.42 -9.18 23.92
C ALA A 1015 24.11 -9.59 25.23
N TYR A 1016 24.13 -8.66 26.18
CA TYR A 1016 24.61 -8.84 27.57
C TYR A 1016 25.82 -9.77 27.74
N PRO A 1017 27.00 -9.39 27.22
CA PRO A 1017 28.22 -10.16 27.43
C PRO A 1017 28.61 -10.25 28.92
N ALA A 1018 28.17 -9.33 29.77
CA ALA A 1018 28.50 -9.36 31.20
C ALA A 1018 27.26 -9.60 32.07
N ASN A 1019 27.44 -10.33 33.17
CA ASN A 1019 26.41 -10.52 34.17
C ASN A 1019 26.97 -10.49 35.60
N LEU A 1020 26.14 -10.08 36.55
CA LEU A 1020 26.42 -10.08 37.99
C LEU A 1020 25.32 -10.89 38.68
N LYS A 1021 25.70 -11.90 39.46
CA LYS A 1021 24.81 -12.75 40.26
C LYS A 1021 25.13 -12.57 41.73
N VAL A 1022 24.10 -12.39 42.56
CA VAL A 1022 24.19 -12.36 44.01
C VAL A 1022 23.22 -13.36 44.58
N ASN A 1023 23.72 -14.40 45.23
CA ASN A 1023 22.94 -15.46 45.85
C ASN A 1023 23.05 -15.35 47.37
N ALA A 1024 21.92 -15.27 48.06
CA ALA A 1024 21.83 -15.43 49.50
C ALA A 1024 21.04 -16.71 49.79
N GLU A 1025 21.64 -17.65 50.51
CA GLU A 1025 21.07 -18.97 50.78
C GLU A 1025 21.08 -19.24 52.28
N TYR A 1026 19.98 -19.79 52.80
CA TYR A 1026 20.00 -20.44 54.09
C TYR A 1026 20.12 -21.95 53.89
N GLN A 1027 21.18 -22.54 54.43
CA GLN A 1027 21.55 -23.93 54.22
C GLN A 1027 21.37 -24.74 55.50
N TRP A 1028 20.71 -25.90 55.37
CA TRP A 1028 20.53 -26.91 56.42
C TRP A 1028 21.44 -28.11 56.15
N GLY A 1029 22.34 -28.40 57.10
CA GLY A 1029 23.11 -29.63 57.08
C GLY A 1029 22.25 -30.81 57.52
N LEU A 1030 21.86 -31.67 56.57
CA LEU A 1030 20.98 -32.82 56.81
C LEU A 1030 21.75 -34.04 57.32
N GLY A 1031 23.01 -34.19 56.91
CA GLY A 1031 23.84 -35.33 57.30
C GLY A 1031 25.25 -35.26 56.72
N GLY A 1032 26.12 -36.13 57.21
CA GLY A 1032 27.53 -36.18 56.81
C GLY A 1032 28.51 -35.66 57.86
N ASN A 1033 29.80 -35.81 57.55
CA ASN A 1033 30.96 -35.50 58.41
C ASN A 1033 31.95 -34.55 57.72
N LEU A 1034 31.65 -34.07 56.50
CA LEU A 1034 32.52 -33.14 55.78
C LEU A 1034 32.42 -31.72 56.38
N TYR A 1035 31.22 -31.25 56.70
CA TYR A 1035 30.99 -29.94 57.31
C TYR A 1035 30.28 -30.01 58.67
N GLU A 1036 30.32 -31.18 59.33
CA GLU A 1036 29.80 -31.41 60.68
C GLU A 1036 28.33 -30.96 60.88
N ARG A 1037 27.49 -31.13 59.85
CA ARG A 1037 26.07 -30.74 59.81
C ARG A 1037 25.80 -29.27 60.12
N ALA A 1038 26.78 -28.39 59.91
CA ALA A 1038 26.58 -26.98 60.16
C ALA A 1038 25.56 -26.35 59.21
N SER A 1039 24.73 -25.51 59.80
CA SER A 1039 23.69 -24.75 59.12
C SER A 1039 24.00 -23.26 59.19
N GLY A 1040 23.53 -22.49 58.22
CA GLY A 1040 23.65 -21.04 58.27
C GLY A 1040 23.45 -20.35 56.93
N VAL A 1041 23.84 -19.08 56.87
CA VAL A 1041 23.67 -18.25 55.67
C VAL A 1041 24.93 -18.29 54.81
N LEU A 1042 24.77 -18.67 53.55
CA LEU A 1042 25.77 -18.54 52.50
C LEU A 1042 25.47 -17.30 51.66
N LEU A 1043 26.50 -16.52 51.36
CA LEU A 1043 26.43 -15.43 50.40
C LEU A 1043 27.41 -15.72 49.26
N ARG A 1044 26.98 -15.60 48.01
CA ARG A 1044 27.82 -15.69 46.83
C ARG A 1044 27.60 -14.47 45.94
N VAL A 1045 28.69 -13.86 45.49
CA VAL A 1045 28.69 -12.83 44.46
C VAL A 1045 29.54 -13.35 43.30
N GLU A 1046 29.04 -13.28 42.08
CA GLU A 1046 29.71 -13.76 40.88
C GLU A 1046 29.55 -12.73 39.76
N VAL A 1047 30.64 -12.37 39.10
CA VAL A 1047 30.66 -11.45 37.96
C VAL A 1047 31.31 -12.16 36.79
N ASP A 1048 30.60 -12.27 35.69
CA ASP A 1048 31.09 -12.80 34.41
C ASP A 1048 31.20 -11.64 33.41
N PHE A 1049 32.27 -11.59 32.61
CA PHE A 1049 32.43 -10.65 31.49
C PHE A 1049 33.05 -11.34 30.27
#